data_AF-A0A9E3UBJ4-F1
#
_entry.id   AF-A0A9E3UBJ4-F1
#
_cell.length_a   1.000
_cell.length_b   1.000
_cell.length_c   1.000
_cell.angle_alpha   90.00
_cell.angle_beta   90.00
_cell.angle_gamma   90.00
#
_symmetry.space_group_name_H-M   'P 1'
#
loop_
_entity.id
_entity.type
_entity.pdbx_description
1 polymer ?
#
loop_
_entity_poly.entity_id
_entity_poly.type
_entity_poly.pdbx_seq_one_letter_code
_entity_poly.pdbx_strand_id
1 'polypeptide(L)'
;MSEPERPDEALPSVILNLDPPPSLVPPADGGATPPPPKSSSRLPPPPMSRSLPPLPAIEPILDQAGDLRDKGDWDAALEAYKKALFLVDANDTAAQASLYAYVAEVKLAQGKKREAESNFEKALVVNAKHLRSIDGLVSLATEAKEWPRLALFRKKRAEALDDEEEKAAELCRLADVIERDLGDAGKAVQTLEAANLARPGDTGVLTRLERLYGSLRQWPKLLAVLDDLCRASNEPSARGAYRFAQADVVLGRLREEPRGLAFLELALDEDPQNDRALSALIAVRTRREEWAELAAIYERLIDRFAGLGDRERAWEVCRKLGTLRRDRLLDGPGALEALRGAVELRPDDVESRAALAELYAAKGDRTLAVRELETVAAHAPLRAQTYRRLYELHSRAQRPDRSWLVATCLEELGVADVSHELVIEQFRPDGPIRPTTALEEAWWDEHLRAPGADPIVCDVLRAVSDAAIALRVEELAAKKKLPALDPATKQDKASTASVVRTFVWAARALGIALPDLYLLEDVPSGIAAVPAPAPGAALGPQVRSGMTVQQLAFLAGRHLTYYRPEHYALVFFPTLAELSSLVLAAVRLVIPGISVPPPPDGEARVTSDLGGRLTPESKTALEEAVGRLDERGGRLDLLSWIRHVELTATRAGLLLAGDLRVAMRIAKDEERAIAELSAEARRADLLAFTASDAYGKLRERMGVAIHASSVAT
;
A
#
# COMPACT_ATOMS: atom_id res chain seq x y z
N MET A 1 20.40 -24.67 -9.07
CA MET A 1 19.52 -23.50 -9.28
C MET A 1 18.13 -23.94 -8.89
N SER A 2 17.59 -23.34 -7.85
CA SER A 2 16.22 -23.53 -7.37
C SER A 2 15.75 -22.14 -6.97
N GLU A 3 14.55 -21.73 -7.38
CA GLU A 3 14.03 -20.40 -7.06
C GLU A 3 13.60 -20.35 -5.58
N PRO A 4 13.73 -19.20 -4.90
CA PRO A 4 13.11 -19.01 -3.59
C PRO A 4 11.60 -18.89 -3.78
N GLU A 5 10.83 -19.61 -2.96
CA GLU A 5 9.38 -19.49 -2.92
C GLU A 5 8.97 -18.08 -2.44
N ARG A 6 7.81 -17.61 -2.91
CA ARG A 6 7.28 -16.29 -2.54
C ARG A 6 6.69 -16.33 -1.13
N PRO A 7 6.75 -15.23 -0.37
CA PRO A 7 6.03 -15.14 0.91
C PRO A 7 4.51 -15.22 0.70
N ASP A 8 3.80 -15.64 1.74
CA ASP A 8 2.37 -15.98 1.70
C ASP A 8 1.47 -14.89 1.08
N GLU A 9 0.55 -15.30 0.21
CA GLU A 9 -0.63 -14.50 -0.10
C GLU A 9 -1.55 -14.49 1.12
N ALA A 10 -1.96 -13.30 1.56
CA ALA A 10 -2.84 -13.15 2.71
C ALA A 10 -4.22 -13.77 2.45
N LEU A 11 -4.47 -14.95 3.03
CA LEU A 11 -5.74 -15.65 2.93
C LEU A 11 -6.90 -14.79 3.47
N PRO A 12 -8.10 -14.84 2.84
CA PRO A 12 -9.18 -13.91 3.14
C PRO A 12 -9.78 -14.14 4.53
N SER A 13 -9.51 -13.21 5.45
CA SER A 13 -10.26 -13.11 6.71
C SER A 13 -11.72 -12.80 6.40
N VAL A 14 -12.63 -13.66 6.87
CA VAL A 14 -14.09 -13.46 6.71
C VAL A 14 -14.57 -12.42 7.73
N ILE A 15 -14.25 -11.14 7.44
CA ILE A 15 -14.78 -9.99 8.16
C ILE A 15 -16.28 -9.92 7.85
N LEU A 16 -17.10 -10.18 8.85
CA LEU A 16 -18.54 -9.96 8.76
C LEU A 16 -18.79 -8.45 8.76
N ASN A 17 -19.09 -7.87 7.59
CA ASN A 17 -19.53 -6.49 7.47
C ASN A 17 -21.06 -6.42 7.59
N LEU A 18 -21.57 -5.39 8.27
CA LEU A 18 -22.99 -5.04 8.27
C LEU A 18 -23.17 -3.85 7.32
N ASP A 19 -23.86 -4.06 6.20
CA ASP A 19 -24.03 -3.04 5.17
C ASP A 19 -25.05 -1.96 5.61
N PRO A 20 -24.73 -0.66 5.48
CA PRO A 20 -25.68 0.42 5.74
C PRO A 20 -26.72 0.56 4.62
N PRO A 21 -27.94 1.05 4.92
CA PRO A 21 -29.01 1.15 3.94
C PRO A 21 -28.73 2.22 2.85
N PRO A 22 -29.16 2.00 1.59
CA PRO A 22 -28.88 2.91 0.49
C PRO A 22 -29.70 4.21 0.59
N SER A 23 -29.04 5.35 0.35
CA SER A 23 -29.68 6.66 0.29
C SER A 23 -30.28 6.96 -1.09
N LEU A 24 -31.43 7.64 -1.12
CA LEU A 24 -32.17 8.00 -2.34
C LEU A 24 -31.84 9.42 -2.79
N VAL A 25 -31.50 9.59 -4.08
CA VAL A 25 -31.31 10.90 -4.72
C VAL A 25 -31.89 10.90 -6.15
N PRO A 26 -32.86 11.79 -6.42
CA PRO A 26 -33.16 12.26 -7.78
C PRO A 26 -33.29 13.82 -7.82
N PRO A 27 -33.46 14.46 -8.99
CA PRO A 27 -32.39 14.70 -9.95
C PRO A 27 -32.20 16.20 -10.27
N ALA A 28 -31.23 16.54 -11.11
CA ALA A 28 -31.02 17.90 -11.63
C ALA A 28 -31.89 18.19 -12.87
N ASP A 29 -32.26 19.46 -13.08
CA ASP A 29 -33.08 19.92 -14.22
C ASP A 29 -32.77 21.40 -14.57
N GLY A 30 -33.13 21.83 -15.79
CA GLY A 30 -33.17 23.25 -16.19
C GLY A 30 -32.08 23.74 -17.17
N GLY A 31 -32.30 23.50 -18.47
CA GLY A 31 -31.59 24.20 -19.57
C GLY A 31 -32.57 24.70 -20.64
N ALA A 32 -32.44 25.95 -21.11
CA ALA A 32 -33.43 26.59 -21.99
C ALA A 32 -32.85 27.59 -23.01
N THR A 33 -33.46 27.69 -24.19
CA THR A 33 -33.07 28.58 -25.31
C THR A 33 -34.29 29.07 -26.12
N PRO A 34 -34.41 30.36 -26.50
CA PRO A 34 -35.41 30.85 -27.46
C PRO A 34 -34.84 31.44 -28.79
N PRO A 35 -35.67 31.67 -29.85
CA PRO A 35 -35.23 31.94 -31.23
C PRO A 35 -35.48 33.40 -31.76
N PRO A 36 -35.12 33.76 -33.04
CA PRO A 36 -35.06 35.15 -33.54
C PRO A 36 -36.11 35.57 -34.62
N PRO A 37 -36.24 36.89 -34.96
CA PRO A 37 -37.06 37.42 -36.07
C PRO A 37 -36.29 38.19 -37.19
N LYS A 38 -37.00 38.78 -38.17
CA LYS A 38 -36.53 39.42 -39.44
C LYS A 38 -37.45 40.61 -39.84
N SER A 39 -37.40 41.38 -40.96
CA SER A 39 -36.67 41.40 -42.26
C SER A 39 -36.93 42.72 -43.06
N SER A 40 -36.10 43.03 -44.08
CA SER A 40 -36.34 44.00 -45.22
C SER A 40 -36.21 45.51 -44.92
N SER A 41 -36.12 46.48 -45.87
CA SER A 41 -36.52 46.52 -47.30
C SER A 41 -35.57 47.30 -48.26
N ARG A 42 -36.05 48.02 -49.31
CA ARG A 42 -35.35 48.28 -50.61
C ARG A 42 -35.60 49.65 -51.29
N LEU A 43 -34.58 50.18 -52.00
CA LEU A 43 -34.60 50.89 -53.33
C LEU A 43 -35.21 52.33 -53.48
N PRO A 44 -34.94 53.12 -54.57
CA PRO A 44 -33.87 53.12 -55.61
C PRO A 44 -33.25 54.55 -55.92
N PRO A 45 -33.01 55.09 -57.17
CA PRO A 45 -31.86 55.98 -57.50
C PRO A 45 -32.38 57.39 -57.97
N PRO A 46 -31.91 58.15 -59.01
CA PRO A 46 -30.70 58.19 -59.91
C PRO A 46 -30.00 59.60 -59.84
N PRO A 47 -29.22 60.15 -60.83
CA PRO A 47 -28.72 59.70 -62.14
C PRO A 47 -27.18 59.86 -62.32
N MET A 48 -26.68 60.38 -63.46
CA MET A 48 -25.25 60.43 -63.85
C MET A 48 -24.88 61.65 -64.72
N SER A 49 -23.57 61.95 -64.81
CA SER A 49 -22.96 62.70 -65.94
C SER A 49 -21.61 62.07 -66.36
N ARG A 50 -21.12 62.47 -67.54
CA ARG A 50 -19.94 61.94 -68.27
C ARG A 50 -18.79 62.99 -68.22
N SER A 51 -17.50 62.71 -68.45
CA SER A 51 -16.76 61.44 -68.64
C SER A 51 -15.24 61.70 -68.71
N LEU A 52 -14.45 60.77 -68.19
CA LEU A 52 -13.27 60.21 -68.86
C LEU A 52 -13.43 58.68 -68.80
N PRO A 53 -12.86 57.88 -69.74
CA PRO A 53 -12.86 56.45 -69.57
C PRO A 53 -11.97 56.12 -68.35
N PRO A 54 -12.50 55.53 -67.27
CA PRO A 54 -11.62 54.94 -66.27
C PRO A 54 -10.82 53.82 -66.95
N LEU A 55 -9.57 53.62 -66.52
CA LEU A 55 -8.97 52.30 -66.66
C LEU A 55 -9.98 51.30 -66.08
N PRO A 56 -10.29 50.19 -66.77
CA PRO A 56 -11.28 49.26 -66.25
C PRO A 56 -10.82 48.83 -64.86
N ALA A 57 -11.69 49.04 -63.86
CA ALA A 57 -11.42 48.59 -62.51
C ALA A 57 -10.98 47.12 -62.58
N ILE A 58 -9.88 46.80 -61.93
CA ILE A 58 -9.25 45.49 -62.11
C ILE A 58 -10.07 44.43 -61.37
N GLU A 59 -10.88 44.84 -60.38
CA GLU A 59 -11.86 44.02 -59.67
C GLU A 59 -12.74 43.18 -60.62
N PRO A 60 -13.60 43.73 -61.52
CA PRO A 60 -14.41 42.91 -62.43
C PRO A 60 -13.62 42.01 -63.40
N ILE A 61 -12.32 42.28 -63.66
CA ILE A 61 -11.46 41.38 -64.44
C ILE A 61 -10.92 40.25 -63.56
N LEU A 62 -10.56 40.54 -62.31
CA LEU A 62 -10.16 39.57 -61.28
C LEU A 62 -11.32 38.66 -60.88
N ASP A 63 -12.51 39.22 -60.68
CA ASP A 63 -13.74 38.50 -60.41
C ASP A 63 -14.01 37.52 -61.56
N GLN A 64 -14.04 38.01 -62.81
CA GLN A 64 -14.21 37.16 -63.99
C GLN A 64 -13.11 36.07 -64.09
N ALA A 65 -11.85 36.39 -63.76
CA ALA A 65 -10.75 35.44 -63.80
C ALA A 65 -10.89 34.34 -62.73
N GLY A 66 -11.31 34.70 -61.51
CA GLY A 66 -11.65 33.76 -60.44
C GLY A 66 -12.85 32.90 -60.81
N ASP A 67 -13.90 33.51 -61.35
CA ASP A 67 -15.12 32.85 -61.81
C ASP A 67 -14.85 31.83 -62.94
N LEU A 68 -13.81 32.04 -63.75
CA LEU A 68 -13.34 31.10 -64.78
C LEU A 68 -12.44 30.01 -64.19
N ARG A 69 -11.50 30.38 -63.31
CA ARG A 69 -10.62 29.44 -62.58
C ARG A 69 -11.43 28.42 -61.78
N ASP A 70 -12.47 28.88 -61.08
CA ASP A 70 -13.28 28.05 -60.19
C ASP A 70 -14.27 27.16 -60.97
N LYS A 71 -14.52 27.48 -62.25
CA LYS A 71 -15.19 26.60 -63.23
C LYS A 71 -14.23 25.64 -63.96
N GLY A 72 -12.92 25.74 -63.72
CA GLY A 72 -11.89 24.94 -64.39
C GLY A 72 -11.53 25.38 -65.81
N ASP A 73 -11.97 26.57 -66.27
CA ASP A 73 -11.55 27.14 -67.56
C ASP A 73 -10.20 27.84 -67.39
N TRP A 74 -9.15 27.02 -67.31
CA TRP A 74 -7.80 27.47 -66.99
C TRP A 74 -7.22 28.42 -68.04
N ASP A 75 -7.49 28.23 -69.32
CA ASP A 75 -6.91 29.08 -70.37
C ASP A 75 -7.63 30.44 -70.47
N ALA A 76 -8.96 30.50 -70.31
CA ALA A 76 -9.66 31.78 -70.23
C ALA A 76 -9.31 32.55 -68.95
N ALA A 77 -9.19 31.86 -67.80
CA ALA A 77 -8.71 32.45 -66.55
C ALA A 77 -7.29 33.02 -66.70
N LEU A 78 -6.39 32.30 -67.38
CA LEU A 78 -5.02 32.75 -67.63
C LEU A 78 -4.96 34.05 -68.43
N GLU A 79 -5.75 34.17 -69.51
CA GLU A 79 -5.81 35.40 -70.30
C GLU A 79 -6.45 36.57 -69.52
N ALA A 80 -7.46 36.30 -68.67
CA ALA A 80 -8.05 37.31 -67.81
C ALA A 80 -7.03 37.83 -66.77
N TYR A 81 -6.28 36.95 -66.09
CA TYR A 81 -5.23 37.37 -65.15
C TYR A 81 -4.05 38.08 -65.86
N LYS A 82 -3.63 37.64 -67.05
CA LYS A 82 -2.63 38.38 -67.88
C LYS A 82 -3.12 39.77 -68.25
N LYS A 83 -4.39 39.91 -68.63
CA LYS A 83 -5.00 41.20 -68.99
C LYS A 83 -5.03 42.14 -67.79
N ALA A 84 -5.42 41.64 -66.61
CA ALA A 84 -5.33 42.40 -65.37
C ALA A 84 -3.88 42.82 -65.04
N LEU A 85 -2.89 41.92 -65.23
CA LEU A 85 -1.46 42.22 -65.06
C LEU A 85 -0.91 43.26 -66.04
N PHE A 86 -1.54 43.48 -67.20
CA PHE A 86 -1.20 44.58 -68.11
C PHE A 86 -1.85 45.92 -67.72
N LEU A 87 -2.88 45.89 -66.87
CA LEU A 87 -3.71 47.06 -66.52
C LEU A 87 -3.45 47.59 -65.11
N VAL A 88 -2.76 46.82 -64.27
CA VAL A 88 -2.35 47.21 -62.90
C VAL A 88 -1.32 48.33 -62.92
N ASP A 89 -1.41 49.25 -61.94
CA ASP A 89 -0.42 50.32 -61.77
C ASP A 89 0.98 49.73 -61.55
N ALA A 90 1.97 50.27 -62.26
CA ALA A 90 3.38 49.89 -62.15
C ALA A 90 3.93 50.05 -60.71
N ASN A 91 3.30 50.89 -59.88
CA ASN A 91 3.66 51.12 -58.49
C ASN A 91 2.92 50.19 -57.50
N ASP A 92 1.81 49.56 -57.88
CA ASP A 92 1.10 48.61 -57.02
C ASP A 92 1.75 47.23 -57.05
N THR A 93 2.85 47.14 -56.31
CA THR A 93 3.63 45.91 -56.12
C THR A 93 2.83 44.79 -55.41
N ALA A 94 1.79 45.11 -54.65
CA ALA A 94 0.96 44.13 -53.96
C ALA A 94 -0.06 43.46 -54.91
N ALA A 95 -0.77 44.25 -55.71
CA ALA A 95 -1.66 43.74 -56.74
C ALA A 95 -0.89 43.00 -57.86
N GLN A 96 0.26 43.52 -58.28
CA GLN A 96 1.14 42.83 -59.24
C GLN A 96 1.59 41.46 -58.73
N ALA A 97 2.09 41.36 -57.49
CA ALA A 97 2.52 40.07 -56.91
C ALA A 97 1.34 39.09 -56.77
N SER A 98 0.15 39.58 -56.40
CA SER A 98 -1.09 38.81 -56.37
C SER A 98 -1.44 38.26 -57.76
N LEU A 99 -1.37 39.09 -58.80
CA LEU A 99 -1.65 38.72 -60.19
C LEU A 99 -0.66 37.68 -60.74
N TYR A 100 0.64 37.83 -60.46
CA TYR A 100 1.63 36.80 -60.78
C TYR A 100 1.36 35.48 -60.04
N ALA A 101 0.89 35.52 -58.78
CA ALA A 101 0.50 34.33 -58.03
C ALA A 101 -0.75 33.64 -58.60
N TYR A 102 -1.79 34.38 -59.01
CA TYR A 102 -2.95 33.80 -59.69
C TYR A 102 -2.59 33.14 -61.02
N VAL A 103 -1.73 33.78 -61.82
CA VAL A 103 -1.17 33.17 -63.05
C VAL A 103 -0.41 31.87 -62.71
N ALA A 104 0.33 31.83 -61.62
CA ALA A 104 1.05 30.63 -61.18
C ALA A 104 0.11 29.51 -60.71
N GLU A 105 -0.94 29.81 -59.93
CA GLU A 105 -1.97 28.85 -59.51
C GLU A 105 -2.67 28.18 -60.71
N VAL A 106 -3.07 28.98 -61.71
CA VAL A 106 -3.65 28.46 -62.95
C VAL A 106 -2.65 27.57 -63.69
N LYS A 107 -1.35 27.91 -63.69
CA LYS A 107 -0.30 27.06 -64.27
C LYS A 107 -0.06 25.77 -63.48
N LEU A 108 -0.23 25.75 -62.16
CA LEU A 108 -0.23 24.51 -61.37
C LEU A 108 -1.39 23.60 -61.76
N ALA A 109 -2.60 24.14 -61.88
CA ALA A 109 -3.79 23.40 -62.28
C ALA A 109 -3.67 22.81 -63.70
N GLN A 110 -2.99 23.52 -64.61
CA GLN A 110 -2.60 23.00 -65.94
C GLN A 110 -1.44 21.97 -65.91
N GLY A 111 -0.92 21.60 -64.74
CA GLY A 111 0.24 20.69 -64.58
C GLY A 111 1.59 21.30 -64.97
N LYS A 112 1.64 22.58 -65.35
CA LYS A 112 2.82 23.28 -65.92
C LYS A 112 3.72 23.81 -64.79
N LYS A 113 4.20 22.92 -63.91
CA LYS A 113 4.88 23.26 -62.64
C LYS A 113 6.04 24.27 -62.80
N ARG A 114 6.91 24.11 -63.81
CA ARG A 114 8.01 25.06 -64.10
C ARG A 114 7.53 26.46 -64.52
N GLU A 115 6.39 26.56 -65.21
CA GLU A 115 5.79 27.85 -65.56
C GLU A 115 5.14 28.51 -64.33
N ALA A 116 4.52 27.72 -63.45
CA ALA A 116 3.98 28.23 -62.19
C ALA A 116 5.10 28.78 -61.29
N GLU A 117 6.14 27.97 -61.08
CA GLU A 117 7.36 28.32 -60.35
C GLU A 117 7.96 29.65 -60.81
N SER A 118 8.18 29.82 -62.12
CA SER A 118 8.70 31.09 -62.68
C SER A 118 7.79 32.29 -62.44
N ASN A 119 6.46 32.11 -62.34
CA ASN A 119 5.55 33.21 -62.05
C ASN A 119 5.46 33.51 -60.54
N PHE A 120 5.57 32.50 -59.65
CA PHE A 120 5.77 32.76 -58.22
C PHE A 120 7.11 33.46 -57.95
N GLU A 121 8.19 33.08 -58.65
CA GLU A 121 9.49 33.76 -58.52
C GLU A 121 9.41 35.23 -58.99
N LYS A 122 8.69 35.54 -60.08
CA LYS A 122 8.39 36.93 -60.49
C LYS A 122 7.61 37.71 -59.43
N ALA A 123 6.59 37.09 -58.82
CA ALA A 123 5.84 37.72 -57.72
C ALA A 123 6.78 38.12 -56.56
N LEU A 124 7.76 37.27 -56.22
CA LEU A 124 8.76 37.57 -55.19
C LEU A 124 9.86 38.55 -55.61
N VAL A 125 10.04 38.82 -56.92
CA VAL A 125 10.87 39.94 -57.41
C VAL A 125 10.15 41.27 -57.22
N VAL A 126 8.82 41.29 -57.37
CA VAL A 126 8.00 42.50 -57.18
C VAL A 126 7.71 42.77 -55.70
N ASN A 127 7.39 41.74 -54.91
CA ASN A 127 7.18 41.81 -53.47
C ASN A 127 7.78 40.59 -52.77
N ALA A 128 8.96 40.76 -52.18
CA ALA A 128 9.71 39.70 -51.51
C ALA A 128 8.99 39.05 -50.31
N LYS A 129 8.02 39.75 -49.69
CA LYS A 129 7.19 39.26 -48.57
C LYS A 129 5.86 38.64 -49.00
N HIS A 130 5.59 38.45 -50.30
CA HIS A 130 4.27 37.98 -50.77
C HIS A 130 3.99 36.50 -50.42
N LEU A 131 3.48 36.27 -49.20
CA LEU A 131 3.29 34.95 -48.57
C LEU A 131 2.66 33.91 -49.51
N ARG A 132 1.58 34.26 -50.22
CA ARG A 132 0.88 33.36 -51.16
C ARG A 132 1.80 32.77 -52.25
N SER A 133 2.79 33.52 -52.71
CA SER A 133 3.80 33.02 -53.66
C SER A 133 4.89 32.19 -52.99
N ILE A 134 5.22 32.49 -51.73
CA ILE A 134 6.14 31.68 -50.93
C ILE A 134 5.50 30.32 -50.63
N ASP A 135 4.23 30.28 -50.26
CA ASP A 135 3.46 29.05 -50.01
C ASP A 135 3.38 28.15 -51.26
N GLY A 136 3.17 28.73 -52.44
CA GLY A 136 3.22 28.02 -53.72
C GLY A 136 4.60 27.40 -54.01
N LEU A 137 5.68 28.13 -53.72
CA LEU A 137 7.05 27.65 -53.90
C LEU A 137 7.48 26.61 -52.83
N VAL A 138 7.04 26.76 -51.59
CA VAL A 138 7.19 25.75 -50.52
C VAL A 138 6.47 24.46 -50.90
N SER A 139 5.26 24.56 -51.45
CA SER A 139 4.49 23.40 -51.91
C SER A 139 5.20 22.68 -53.07
N LEU A 140 5.60 23.42 -54.11
CA LEU A 140 6.36 22.90 -55.25
C LEU A 140 7.67 22.21 -54.83
N ALA A 141 8.47 22.86 -53.98
CA ALA A 141 9.75 22.30 -53.51
C ALA A 141 9.56 21.07 -52.61
N THR A 142 8.43 20.99 -51.87
CA THR A 142 8.05 19.80 -51.09
C THR A 142 7.69 18.63 -52.00
N GLU A 143 6.85 18.85 -53.02
CA GLU A 143 6.49 17.81 -54.00
C GLU A 143 7.70 17.30 -54.79
N ALA A 144 8.59 18.21 -55.19
CA ALA A 144 9.81 17.88 -55.93
C ALA A 144 10.91 17.25 -55.04
N LYS A 145 10.74 17.28 -53.71
CA LYS A 145 11.74 16.87 -52.71
C LYS A 145 13.07 17.63 -52.85
N GLU A 146 13.01 18.88 -53.30
CA GLU A 146 14.18 19.76 -53.47
C GLU A 146 14.54 20.42 -52.13
N TRP A 147 14.98 19.62 -51.16
CA TRP A 147 15.21 20.03 -49.77
C TRP A 147 16.00 21.34 -49.58
N PRO A 148 17.06 21.66 -50.37
CA PRO A 148 17.77 22.94 -50.25
C PRO A 148 16.91 24.15 -50.64
N ARG A 149 16.03 24.01 -51.66
CA ARG A 149 15.12 25.06 -52.09
C ARG A 149 13.89 25.13 -51.18
N LEU A 150 13.42 24.00 -50.66
CA LEU A 150 12.40 23.99 -49.59
C LEU A 150 12.88 24.76 -48.36
N ALA A 151 14.11 24.52 -47.90
CA ALA A 151 14.70 25.27 -46.79
C ALA A 151 14.83 26.78 -47.10
N LEU A 152 15.25 27.14 -48.32
CA LEU A 152 15.29 28.54 -48.77
C LEU A 152 13.91 29.22 -48.73
N PHE A 153 12.88 28.57 -49.26
CA PHE A 153 11.53 29.15 -49.32
C PHE A 153 10.85 29.17 -47.93
N ARG A 154 11.06 28.15 -47.08
CA ARG A 154 10.61 28.20 -45.67
C ARG A 154 11.30 29.30 -44.87
N LYS A 155 12.60 29.57 -45.10
CA LYS A 155 13.27 30.72 -44.50
C LYS A 155 12.65 32.05 -44.93
N LYS A 156 12.41 32.23 -46.24
CA LYS A 156 11.68 33.41 -46.74
C LYS A 156 10.28 33.54 -46.14
N ARG A 157 9.59 32.42 -45.90
CA ARG A 157 8.27 32.40 -45.25
C ARG A 157 8.36 32.93 -43.81
N ALA A 158 9.29 32.43 -43.01
CA ALA A 158 9.54 32.93 -41.66
C ALA A 158 10.02 34.40 -41.62
N GLU A 159 10.72 34.88 -42.64
CA GLU A 159 11.10 36.31 -42.80
C GLU A 159 9.91 37.19 -43.25
N ALA A 160 8.88 36.59 -43.85
CA ALA A 160 7.69 37.29 -44.36
C ALA A 160 6.54 37.36 -43.35
N LEU A 161 6.44 36.40 -42.42
CA LEU A 161 5.46 36.41 -41.33
C LEU A 161 5.76 37.52 -40.32
N ASP A 162 4.72 38.27 -39.95
CA ASP A 162 4.80 39.34 -38.94
C ASP A 162 4.29 38.90 -37.55
N ASP A 163 3.60 37.75 -37.46
CA ASP A 163 3.24 37.10 -36.19
C ASP A 163 4.35 36.17 -35.71
N GLU A 164 4.75 36.31 -34.44
CA GLU A 164 5.88 35.56 -33.87
C GLU A 164 5.57 34.08 -33.56
N GLU A 165 4.30 33.69 -33.34
CA GLU A 165 3.92 32.29 -33.14
C GLU A 165 3.88 31.53 -34.47
N GLU A 166 3.29 32.09 -35.53
CA GLU A 166 3.35 31.51 -36.87
C GLU A 166 4.81 31.42 -37.39
N LYS A 167 5.62 32.43 -37.09
CA LYS A 167 7.04 32.50 -37.43
C LYS A 167 7.87 31.47 -36.66
N ALA A 168 7.65 31.31 -35.35
CA ALA A 168 8.28 30.24 -34.57
C ALA A 168 7.90 28.85 -35.10
N ALA A 169 6.62 28.63 -35.44
CA ALA A 169 6.14 27.38 -36.02
C ALA A 169 6.76 27.10 -37.41
N GLU A 170 6.97 28.13 -38.24
CA GLU A 170 7.65 27.97 -39.53
C GLU A 170 9.15 27.70 -39.37
N LEU A 171 9.83 28.35 -38.41
CA LEU A 171 11.23 28.06 -38.07
C LEU A 171 11.40 26.62 -37.58
N CYS A 172 10.43 26.06 -36.85
CA CYS A 172 10.43 24.64 -36.50
C CYS A 172 10.37 23.71 -37.73
N ARG A 173 9.48 24.00 -38.69
CA ARG A 173 9.36 23.25 -39.95
C ARG A 173 10.62 23.37 -40.82
N LEU A 174 11.27 24.53 -40.79
CA LEU A 174 12.56 24.75 -41.44
C LEU A 174 13.66 23.89 -40.77
N ALA A 175 13.71 23.87 -39.43
CA ALA A 175 14.64 23.04 -38.69
C ALA A 175 14.43 21.53 -38.95
N ASP A 176 13.18 21.06 -39.14
CA ASP A 176 12.88 19.67 -39.54
C ASP A 176 13.55 19.28 -40.87
N VAL A 177 13.40 20.13 -41.90
CA VAL A 177 14.00 19.89 -43.23
C VAL A 177 15.53 19.95 -43.15
N ILE A 178 16.07 20.90 -42.37
CA ILE A 178 17.52 21.04 -42.18
C ILE A 178 18.12 19.85 -41.41
N GLU A 179 17.46 19.37 -40.36
CA GLU A 179 17.93 18.24 -39.55
C GLU A 179 17.80 16.91 -40.29
N ARG A 180 16.60 16.59 -40.78
CA ARG A 180 16.26 15.26 -41.32
C ARG A 180 16.69 15.08 -42.77
N ASP A 181 16.41 16.08 -43.61
CA ASP A 181 16.49 15.94 -45.06
C ASP A 181 17.78 16.55 -45.66
N LEU A 182 18.45 17.45 -44.92
CA LEU A 182 19.77 18.00 -45.24
C LEU A 182 20.89 17.49 -44.31
N GLY A 183 20.56 16.84 -43.19
CA GLY A 183 21.54 16.27 -42.25
C GLY A 183 22.36 17.28 -41.43
N ASP A 184 21.99 18.56 -41.44
CA ASP A 184 22.77 19.64 -40.82
C ASP A 184 22.22 20.02 -39.44
N ALA A 185 22.49 19.16 -38.46
CA ALA A 185 22.11 19.40 -37.06
C ALA A 185 22.64 20.75 -36.51
N GLY A 186 23.75 21.28 -37.05
CA GLY A 186 24.32 22.57 -36.64
C GLY A 186 23.45 23.75 -37.07
N LYS A 187 23.00 23.78 -38.32
CA LYS A 187 22.02 24.78 -38.80
C LYS A 187 20.62 24.56 -38.23
N ALA A 188 20.23 23.32 -37.94
CA ALA A 188 18.95 23.02 -37.28
C ALA A 188 18.89 23.66 -35.89
N VAL A 189 19.96 23.55 -35.10
CA VAL A 189 20.10 24.25 -33.81
C VAL A 189 19.97 25.76 -33.98
N GLN A 190 20.72 26.38 -34.89
CA GLN A 190 20.63 27.85 -35.12
C GLN A 190 19.22 28.30 -35.50
N THR A 191 18.47 27.47 -36.22
CA THR A 191 17.09 27.74 -36.60
C THR A 191 16.13 27.61 -35.41
N LEU A 192 16.35 26.64 -34.52
CA LEU A 192 15.57 26.47 -33.29
C LEU A 192 15.93 27.50 -32.20
N GLU A 193 17.18 27.98 -32.16
CA GLU A 193 17.58 29.14 -31.34
C GLU A 193 16.79 30.39 -31.76
N ALA A 194 16.59 30.61 -33.06
CA ALA A 194 15.73 31.68 -33.58
C ALA A 194 14.24 31.45 -33.28
N ALA A 195 13.75 30.20 -33.33
CA ALA A 195 12.37 29.86 -32.95
C ALA A 195 12.11 30.12 -31.45
N ASN A 196 13.05 29.76 -30.58
CA ASN A 196 12.97 30.02 -29.14
C ASN A 196 13.10 31.52 -28.80
N LEU A 197 13.76 32.31 -29.65
CA LEU A 197 13.79 33.78 -29.49
C LEU A 197 12.45 34.43 -29.88
N ALA A 198 11.76 33.89 -30.90
CA ALA A 198 10.42 34.31 -31.30
C ALA A 198 9.36 33.90 -30.26
N ARG A 199 9.44 32.66 -29.74
CA ARG A 199 8.56 32.14 -28.69
C ARG A 199 9.35 31.53 -27.51
N PRO A 200 9.82 32.36 -26.56
CA PRO A 200 10.52 31.87 -25.37
C PRO A 200 9.61 30.98 -24.52
N GLY A 201 10.14 29.85 -24.05
CA GLY A 201 9.41 28.93 -23.17
C GLY A 201 8.56 27.87 -23.89
N ASP A 202 8.57 27.81 -25.22
CA ASP A 202 7.92 26.71 -25.96
C ASP A 202 8.63 25.39 -25.66
N THR A 203 7.98 24.54 -24.86
CA THR A 203 8.54 23.26 -24.42
C THR A 203 8.82 22.30 -25.58
N GLY A 204 8.12 22.42 -26.70
CA GLY A 204 8.40 21.66 -27.93
C GLY A 204 9.70 22.09 -28.58
N VAL A 205 9.96 23.40 -28.69
CA VAL A 205 11.24 23.94 -29.18
C VAL A 205 12.39 23.59 -28.23
N LEU A 206 12.19 23.80 -26.93
CA LEU A 206 13.21 23.54 -25.90
C LEU A 206 13.59 22.05 -25.84
N THR A 207 12.64 21.13 -25.94
CA THR A 207 12.91 19.67 -25.97
C THR A 207 13.70 19.25 -27.22
N ARG A 208 13.48 19.91 -28.36
CA ARG A 208 14.30 19.68 -29.57
C ARG A 208 15.73 20.19 -29.40
N LEU A 209 15.89 21.36 -28.79
CA LEU A 209 17.18 21.95 -28.48
C LEU A 209 17.97 21.12 -27.47
N GLU A 210 17.34 20.58 -26.43
CA GLU A 210 17.90 19.62 -25.46
C GLU A 210 18.57 18.44 -26.19
N ARG A 211 17.78 17.67 -26.96
CA ARG A 211 18.25 16.52 -27.73
C ARG A 211 19.41 16.87 -28.67
N LEU A 212 19.32 18.01 -29.36
CA LEU A 212 20.34 18.44 -30.31
C LEU A 212 21.63 18.89 -29.60
N TYR A 213 21.56 19.68 -28.53
CA TYR A 213 22.75 20.05 -27.74
C TYR A 213 23.42 18.83 -27.10
N GLY A 214 22.64 17.83 -26.66
CA GLY A 214 23.15 16.54 -26.20
C GLY A 214 23.94 15.81 -27.29
N SER A 215 23.35 15.66 -28.49
CA SER A 215 24.00 14.98 -29.63
C SER A 215 25.28 15.70 -30.11
N LEU A 216 25.25 17.04 -30.17
CA LEU A 216 26.37 17.89 -30.56
C LEU A 216 27.36 18.16 -29.42
N ARG A 217 27.13 17.58 -28.21
CA ARG A 217 27.97 17.72 -27.01
C ARG A 217 28.17 19.18 -26.54
N GLN A 218 27.19 20.04 -26.80
CA GLN A 218 27.21 21.46 -26.42
C GLN A 218 26.75 21.65 -24.96
N TRP A 219 27.45 21.00 -24.01
CA TRP A 219 27.04 20.88 -22.62
C TRP A 219 26.62 22.20 -21.93
N PRO A 220 27.30 23.35 -22.12
CA PRO A 220 26.87 24.61 -21.50
C PRO A 220 25.48 25.08 -21.98
N LYS A 221 25.15 24.88 -23.26
CA LYS A 221 23.82 25.20 -23.81
C LYS A 221 22.77 24.16 -23.39
N LEU A 222 23.16 22.89 -23.27
CA LEU A 222 22.28 21.84 -22.73
C LEU A 222 21.85 22.15 -21.28
N LEU A 223 22.78 22.62 -20.43
CA LEU A 223 22.44 22.99 -19.05
C LEU A 223 21.51 24.21 -18.97
N ALA A 224 21.63 25.16 -19.90
CA ALA A 224 20.74 26.31 -20.00
C ALA A 224 19.32 25.90 -20.44
N VAL A 225 19.20 25.12 -21.54
CA VAL A 225 17.88 24.71 -22.05
C VAL A 225 17.14 23.77 -21.07
N LEU A 226 17.86 22.98 -20.28
CA LEU A 226 17.28 22.19 -19.19
C LEU A 226 16.76 23.07 -18.03
N ASP A 227 17.37 24.24 -17.78
CA ASP A 227 16.85 25.19 -16.79
C ASP A 227 15.60 25.90 -17.32
N ASP A 228 15.58 26.26 -18.60
CA ASP A 228 14.41 26.84 -19.27
C ASP A 228 13.24 25.83 -19.34
N LEU A 229 13.50 24.54 -19.63
CA LEU A 229 12.53 23.46 -19.52
C LEU A 229 11.99 23.29 -18.09
N CYS A 230 12.86 23.42 -17.09
CA CYS A 230 12.46 23.38 -15.68
C CYS A 230 11.54 24.56 -15.32
N ARG A 231 11.82 25.77 -15.83
CA ARG A 231 10.98 26.97 -15.61
C ARG A 231 9.65 26.92 -16.35
N ALA A 232 9.62 26.30 -17.54
CA ALA A 232 8.42 26.18 -18.36
C ALA A 232 7.49 25.02 -17.93
N SER A 233 7.94 24.13 -17.05
CA SER A 233 7.19 22.95 -16.62
C SER A 233 6.43 23.16 -15.31
N ASN A 234 5.09 23.19 -15.39
CA ASN A 234 4.23 23.18 -14.20
C ASN A 234 4.28 21.83 -13.44
N GLU A 235 4.63 20.74 -14.14
CA GLU A 235 4.65 19.37 -13.60
C GLU A 235 5.92 19.12 -12.74
N PRO A 236 5.80 18.79 -11.43
CA PRO A 236 6.94 18.57 -10.55
C PRO A 236 7.85 17.42 -10.99
N SER A 237 7.29 16.27 -11.38
CA SER A 237 8.08 15.11 -11.81
C SER A 237 8.94 15.40 -13.04
N ALA A 238 8.42 16.21 -13.98
CA ALA A 238 9.16 16.69 -15.13
C ALA A 238 10.29 17.68 -14.73
N ARG A 239 10.05 18.61 -13.79
CA ARG A 239 11.10 19.48 -13.26
C ARG A 239 12.22 18.67 -12.59
N GLY A 240 11.87 17.71 -11.74
CA GLY A 240 12.82 16.77 -11.14
C GLY A 240 13.63 15.99 -12.18
N ALA A 241 13.00 15.54 -13.27
CA ALA A 241 13.69 14.89 -14.38
C ALA A 241 14.69 15.80 -15.10
N TYR A 242 14.35 17.08 -15.35
CA TYR A 242 15.28 18.05 -15.96
C TYR A 242 16.45 18.40 -15.03
N ARG A 243 16.21 18.56 -13.72
CA ARG A 243 17.29 18.71 -12.71
C ARG A 243 18.23 17.51 -12.68
N PHE A 244 17.67 16.29 -12.74
CA PHE A 244 18.48 15.07 -12.81
C PHE A 244 19.31 14.99 -14.11
N ALA A 245 18.77 15.43 -15.25
CA ALA A 245 19.52 15.54 -16.50
C ALA A 245 20.66 16.58 -16.41
N GLN A 246 20.45 17.73 -15.72
CA GLN A 246 21.52 18.67 -15.40
C GLN A 246 22.62 17.98 -14.57
N ALA A 247 22.26 17.16 -13.58
CA ALA A 247 23.21 16.40 -12.78
C ALA A 247 24.02 15.37 -13.59
N ASP A 248 23.40 14.55 -14.44
CA ASP A 248 24.12 13.54 -15.25
C ASP A 248 25.15 14.19 -16.19
N VAL A 249 24.80 15.31 -16.84
CA VAL A 249 25.72 16.07 -17.69
C VAL A 249 26.89 16.62 -16.87
N VAL A 250 26.62 17.20 -15.70
CA VAL A 250 27.62 17.83 -14.85
C VAL A 250 28.56 16.80 -14.21
N LEU A 251 28.04 15.66 -13.74
CA LEU A 251 28.82 14.55 -13.17
C LEU A 251 29.56 13.75 -14.25
N GLY A 252 28.85 13.31 -15.28
CA GLY A 252 29.30 12.33 -16.27
C GLY A 252 29.99 12.90 -17.51
N ARG A 253 29.89 14.22 -17.77
CA ARG A 253 30.56 14.88 -18.90
C ARG A 253 31.53 15.97 -18.44
N LEU A 254 31.10 16.87 -17.56
CA LEU A 254 31.94 17.98 -17.07
C LEU A 254 32.84 17.58 -15.89
N ARG A 255 32.44 16.56 -15.11
CA ARG A 255 33.12 16.09 -13.88
C ARG A 255 33.17 17.15 -12.75
N GLU A 256 32.28 18.14 -12.79
CA GLU A 256 32.16 19.19 -11.77
C GLU A 256 31.34 18.69 -10.57
N GLU A 257 31.88 17.73 -9.82
CA GLU A 257 31.13 16.95 -8.82
C GLU A 257 30.32 17.77 -7.79
N PRO A 258 30.84 18.85 -7.17
CA PRO A 258 30.06 19.65 -6.21
C PRO A 258 28.81 20.29 -6.82
N ARG A 259 28.89 20.68 -8.10
CA ARG A 259 27.76 21.25 -8.85
C ARG A 259 26.76 20.16 -9.28
N GLY A 260 27.27 18.96 -9.59
CA GLY A 260 26.43 17.81 -9.89
C GLY A 260 25.60 17.36 -8.67
N LEU A 261 26.22 17.34 -7.49
CA LEU A 261 25.54 17.11 -6.21
C LEU A 261 24.43 18.15 -5.96
N ALA A 262 24.69 19.44 -6.20
CA ALA A 262 23.67 20.49 -6.06
C ALA A 262 22.47 20.27 -7.01
N PHE A 263 22.69 19.81 -8.25
CA PHE A 263 21.60 19.46 -9.17
C PHE A 263 20.83 18.20 -8.75
N LEU A 264 21.47 17.23 -8.08
CA LEU A 264 20.77 16.07 -7.51
C LEU A 264 19.89 16.46 -6.31
N GLU A 265 20.35 17.38 -5.45
CA GLU A 265 19.53 17.90 -4.35
C GLU A 265 18.35 18.72 -4.89
N LEU A 266 18.58 19.61 -5.87
CA LEU A 266 17.50 20.32 -6.57
C LEU A 266 16.50 19.36 -7.26
N ALA A 267 16.95 18.21 -7.77
CA ALA A 267 16.05 17.22 -8.36
C ALA A 267 15.08 16.60 -7.33
N LEU A 268 15.52 16.45 -6.08
CA LEU A 268 14.70 15.97 -4.95
C LEU A 268 13.90 17.09 -4.27
N ASP A 269 14.28 18.35 -4.49
CA ASP A 269 13.51 19.54 -4.10
C ASP A 269 12.31 19.76 -5.04
N GLU A 270 12.47 19.48 -6.34
CA GLU A 270 11.39 19.53 -7.34
C GLU A 270 10.51 18.26 -7.33
N ASP A 271 11.12 17.06 -7.19
CA ASP A 271 10.45 15.76 -7.16
C ASP A 271 11.06 14.84 -6.08
N PRO A 272 10.45 14.72 -4.89
CA PRO A 272 10.90 13.83 -3.83
C PRO A 272 10.85 12.34 -4.20
N GLN A 273 10.07 11.95 -5.21
CA GLN A 273 9.95 10.56 -5.67
C GLN A 273 10.95 10.21 -6.79
N ASN A 274 11.88 11.12 -7.13
CA ASN A 274 12.93 10.88 -8.13
C ASN A 274 14.02 9.92 -7.62
N ASP A 275 13.71 8.62 -7.65
CA ASP A 275 14.58 7.53 -7.19
C ASP A 275 15.95 7.48 -7.89
N ARG A 276 16.06 8.04 -9.10
CA ARG A 276 17.33 8.14 -9.83
C ARG A 276 18.23 9.20 -9.21
N ALA A 277 17.68 10.38 -8.90
CA ALA A 277 18.40 11.44 -8.20
C ALA A 277 18.82 10.98 -6.80
N LEU A 278 17.91 10.34 -6.06
CA LEU A 278 18.19 9.80 -4.73
C LEU A 278 19.31 8.74 -4.77
N SER A 279 19.23 7.76 -5.68
CA SER A 279 20.24 6.71 -5.81
C SER A 279 21.62 7.26 -6.18
N ALA A 280 21.68 8.22 -7.10
CA ALA A 280 22.94 8.88 -7.47
C ALA A 280 23.53 9.70 -6.30
N LEU A 281 22.69 10.42 -5.56
CA LEU A 281 23.10 11.25 -4.43
C LEU A 281 23.63 10.40 -3.28
N ILE A 282 22.92 9.32 -2.91
CA ILE A 282 23.38 8.32 -1.94
C ILE A 282 24.73 7.76 -2.38
N ALA A 283 24.87 7.33 -3.64
CA ALA A 283 26.10 6.71 -4.13
C ALA A 283 27.32 7.66 -4.08
N VAL A 284 27.16 8.94 -4.44
CA VAL A 284 28.27 9.90 -4.40
C VAL A 284 28.63 10.29 -2.95
N ARG A 285 27.65 10.59 -2.08
CA ARG A 285 27.90 10.91 -0.66
C ARG A 285 28.53 9.73 0.09
N THR A 286 28.01 8.51 -0.12
CA THR A 286 28.55 7.26 0.46
C THR A 286 30.02 7.03 0.06
N ARG A 287 30.36 7.25 -1.23
CA ARG A 287 31.74 7.10 -1.72
C ARG A 287 32.71 8.14 -1.16
N ARG A 288 32.20 9.28 -0.69
CA ARG A 288 32.97 10.38 -0.05
C ARG A 288 33.01 10.26 1.48
N GLU A 289 32.30 9.28 2.05
CA GLU A 289 32.07 9.15 3.51
C GLU A 289 31.39 10.39 4.14
N GLU A 290 30.60 11.12 3.34
CA GLU A 290 29.83 12.31 3.74
C GLU A 290 28.51 11.91 4.43
N TRP A 291 28.66 11.28 5.59
CA TRP A 291 27.55 10.68 6.35
C TRP A 291 26.62 11.73 6.98
N ALA A 292 27.12 12.91 7.32
CA ALA A 292 26.32 13.98 7.94
C ALA A 292 25.43 14.67 6.91
N GLU A 293 25.96 14.94 5.72
CA GLU A 293 25.24 15.44 4.57
C GLU A 293 24.16 14.44 4.13
N LEU A 294 24.49 13.15 4.11
CA LEU A 294 23.54 12.08 3.81
C LEU A 294 22.40 11.98 4.85
N ALA A 295 22.69 12.18 6.14
CA ALA A 295 21.67 12.26 7.18
C ALA A 295 20.71 13.45 6.97
N ALA A 296 21.24 14.65 6.71
CA ALA A 296 20.46 15.86 6.42
C ALA A 296 19.68 15.79 5.08
N ILE A 297 20.04 14.88 4.18
CA ILE A 297 19.23 14.54 2.99
C ILE A 297 18.06 13.63 3.39
N TYR A 298 18.30 12.59 4.19
CA TYR A 298 17.25 11.69 4.67
C TYR A 298 16.22 12.42 5.55
N GLU A 299 16.65 13.33 6.42
CA GLU A 299 15.76 14.18 7.25
C GLU A 299 14.77 14.96 6.38
N ARG A 300 15.26 15.71 5.38
CA ARG A 300 14.43 16.45 4.41
C ARG A 300 13.46 15.54 3.62
N LEU A 301 13.84 14.29 3.35
CA LEU A 301 13.00 13.34 2.63
C LEU A 301 11.89 12.74 3.52
N ILE A 302 12.14 12.54 4.81
CA ILE A 302 11.11 12.08 5.76
C ILE A 302 9.98 13.12 5.83
N ASP A 303 10.31 14.40 6.00
CA ASP A 303 9.32 15.49 6.03
C ASP A 303 8.51 15.56 4.72
N ARG A 304 9.17 15.35 3.57
CA ARG A 304 8.52 15.37 2.24
C ARG A 304 7.59 14.18 2.02
N PHE A 305 8.03 12.96 2.33
CA PHE A 305 7.17 11.78 2.21
C PHE A 305 6.00 11.82 3.21
N ALA A 306 6.22 12.34 4.43
CA ALA A 306 5.14 12.61 5.37
C ALA A 306 4.13 13.65 4.82
N GLY A 307 4.61 14.75 4.23
CA GLY A 307 3.76 15.76 3.58
C GLY A 307 2.99 15.27 2.35
N LEU A 308 3.50 14.25 1.66
CA LEU A 308 2.82 13.55 0.56
C LEU A 308 1.90 12.40 1.03
N GLY A 309 1.93 12.04 2.31
CA GLY A 309 1.21 10.89 2.87
C GLY A 309 1.86 9.52 2.56
N ASP A 310 3.05 9.49 1.97
CA ASP A 310 3.78 8.28 1.57
C ASP A 310 4.50 7.65 2.79
N ARG A 311 3.70 6.97 3.62
CA ARG A 311 4.17 6.35 4.88
C ARG A 311 5.23 5.27 4.65
N GLU A 312 5.18 4.53 3.55
CA GLU A 312 6.15 3.47 3.24
C GLU A 312 7.52 4.06 2.89
N ARG A 313 7.59 5.09 2.02
CA ARG A 313 8.88 5.76 1.75
C ARG A 313 9.41 6.49 2.98
N ALA A 314 8.54 7.15 3.75
CA ALA A 314 8.94 7.77 5.02
C ALA A 314 9.53 6.74 6.00
N TRP A 315 8.90 5.56 6.15
CA TRP A 315 9.39 4.47 7.00
C TRP A 315 10.78 3.99 6.55
N GLU A 316 10.94 3.72 5.25
CA GLU A 316 12.19 3.17 4.73
C GLU A 316 13.37 4.15 4.90
N VAL A 317 13.11 5.46 4.76
CA VAL A 317 14.12 6.51 5.00
C VAL A 317 14.39 6.69 6.50
N CYS A 318 13.38 6.68 7.38
CA CYS A 318 13.58 6.65 8.85
C CYS A 318 14.50 5.51 9.29
N ARG A 319 14.28 4.29 8.77
CA ARG A 319 15.10 3.11 9.06
C ARG A 319 16.53 3.24 8.53
N LYS A 320 16.71 3.80 7.32
CA LYS A 320 18.04 4.11 6.74
C LYS A 320 18.79 5.16 7.57
N LEU A 321 18.13 6.25 7.95
CA LEU A 321 18.68 7.31 8.81
C LEU A 321 19.09 6.80 10.19
N GLY A 322 18.24 6.00 10.83
CA GLY A 322 18.54 5.40 12.14
C GLY A 322 19.75 4.47 12.10
N THR A 323 19.86 3.66 11.04
CA THR A 323 21.03 2.79 10.80
C THR A 323 22.29 3.63 10.55
N LEU A 324 22.21 4.68 9.73
CA LEU A 324 23.32 5.58 9.41
C LEU A 324 23.83 6.34 10.65
N ARG A 325 22.92 6.92 11.44
CA ARG A 325 23.23 7.61 12.70
C ARG A 325 23.91 6.67 13.69
N ARG A 326 23.39 5.45 13.85
CA ARG A 326 23.96 4.42 14.74
C ARG A 326 25.37 3.95 14.30
N ASP A 327 25.52 3.56 13.04
CA ASP A 327 26.70 2.79 12.58
C ASP A 327 27.83 3.64 11.99
N ARG A 328 27.55 4.88 11.56
CA ARG A 328 28.56 5.76 10.91
C ARG A 328 28.81 7.05 11.66
N LEU A 329 27.75 7.71 12.17
CA LEU A 329 27.89 8.94 12.94
C LEU A 329 28.11 8.69 14.45
N LEU A 330 27.82 7.48 14.92
CA LEU A 330 27.80 7.09 16.35
C LEU A 330 26.84 7.96 17.20
N ASP A 331 25.84 8.56 16.54
CA ASP A 331 24.79 9.39 17.13
C ASP A 331 23.67 8.50 17.69
N GLY A 332 23.89 7.97 18.89
CA GLY A 332 22.90 7.18 19.62
C GLY A 332 21.56 7.90 19.86
N PRO A 333 21.54 9.18 20.31
CA PRO A 333 20.30 9.95 20.47
C PRO A 333 19.51 10.11 19.17
N GLY A 334 20.12 10.59 18.09
CA GLY A 334 19.42 10.76 16.83
C GLY A 334 19.08 9.44 16.14
N ALA A 335 19.82 8.35 16.40
CA ALA A 335 19.43 7.00 15.96
C ALA A 335 18.18 6.51 16.68
N LEU A 336 18.04 6.76 18.00
CA LEU A 336 16.81 6.46 18.74
C LEU A 336 15.60 7.22 18.16
N GLU A 337 15.76 8.49 17.82
CA GLU A 337 14.68 9.30 17.21
C GLU A 337 14.26 8.75 15.84
N ALA A 338 15.21 8.52 14.93
CA ALA A 338 14.89 8.03 13.59
C ALA A 338 14.28 6.62 13.58
N LEU A 339 14.74 5.73 14.47
CA LEU A 339 14.17 4.38 14.60
C LEU A 339 12.81 4.38 15.31
N ARG A 340 12.54 5.34 16.22
CA ARG A 340 11.18 5.57 16.74
C ARG A 340 10.24 6.00 15.62
N GLY A 341 10.63 6.97 14.80
CA GLY A 341 9.86 7.40 13.63
C GLY A 341 9.57 6.24 12.66
N ALA A 342 10.52 5.32 12.46
CA ALA A 342 10.27 4.10 11.70
C ALA A 342 9.19 3.21 12.35
N VAL A 343 9.26 2.97 13.66
CA VAL A 343 8.31 2.11 14.39
C VAL A 343 6.92 2.76 14.59
N GLU A 344 6.85 4.09 14.64
CA GLU A 344 5.58 4.86 14.65
C GLU A 344 4.91 4.86 13.26
N LEU A 345 5.69 4.83 12.19
CA LEU A 345 5.17 4.63 10.83
C LEU A 345 4.73 3.18 10.61
N ARG A 346 5.54 2.21 11.06
CA ARG A 346 5.35 0.77 10.90
C ARG A 346 5.59 -0.01 12.22
N PRO A 347 4.53 -0.30 13.00
CA PRO A 347 4.67 -0.94 14.32
C PRO A 347 5.21 -2.38 14.32
N ASP A 348 5.18 -3.10 13.20
CA ASP A 348 5.68 -4.47 13.06
C ASP A 348 7.16 -4.57 12.62
N ASP A 349 7.88 -3.44 12.46
CA ASP A 349 9.30 -3.44 12.05
C ASP A 349 10.23 -4.06 13.11
N VAL A 350 10.41 -5.37 12.99
CA VAL A 350 11.30 -6.23 13.79
C VAL A 350 12.75 -5.75 13.83
N GLU A 351 13.29 -5.18 12.73
CA GLU A 351 14.69 -4.76 12.69
C GLU A 351 14.87 -3.40 13.38
N SER A 352 13.96 -2.45 13.15
CA SER A 352 13.99 -1.17 13.87
C SER A 352 13.76 -1.35 15.37
N ARG A 353 12.82 -2.22 15.78
CA ARG A 353 12.62 -2.55 17.21
C ARG A 353 13.83 -3.24 17.84
N ALA A 354 14.45 -4.20 17.15
CA ALA A 354 15.68 -4.82 17.62
C ALA A 354 16.81 -3.77 17.78
N ALA A 355 16.95 -2.85 16.82
CA ALA A 355 17.93 -1.77 16.90
C ALA A 355 17.63 -0.76 18.04
N LEU A 356 16.35 -0.44 18.29
CA LEU A 356 15.93 0.35 19.47
C LEU A 356 16.28 -0.36 20.78
N ALA A 357 16.08 -1.68 20.87
CA ALA A 357 16.41 -2.44 22.06
C ALA A 357 17.90 -2.39 22.41
N GLU A 358 18.79 -2.51 21.42
CA GLU A 358 20.24 -2.36 21.60
C GLU A 358 20.60 -0.96 22.11
N LEU A 359 20.01 0.09 21.52
CA LEU A 359 20.26 1.49 21.92
C LEU A 359 19.73 1.79 23.34
N TYR A 360 18.54 1.31 23.69
CA TYR A 360 18.02 1.40 25.06
C TYR A 360 18.89 0.61 26.06
N ALA A 361 19.36 -0.58 25.69
CA ALA A 361 20.25 -1.37 26.54
C ALA A 361 21.60 -0.67 26.77
N ALA A 362 22.18 -0.07 25.73
CA ALA A 362 23.42 0.71 25.80
C ALA A 362 23.25 1.99 26.65
N LYS A 363 22.09 2.65 26.57
CA LYS A 363 21.73 3.81 27.41
C LYS A 363 21.41 3.45 28.86
N GLY A 364 21.19 2.16 29.16
CA GLY A 364 20.75 1.68 30.47
C GLY A 364 19.23 1.71 30.69
N ASP A 365 18.43 2.10 29.69
CA ASP A 365 16.95 2.09 29.68
C ASP A 365 16.39 0.65 29.53
N ARG A 366 16.91 -0.26 30.36
CA ARG A 366 16.68 -1.71 30.35
C ARG A 366 15.20 -2.10 30.18
N THR A 367 14.28 -1.41 30.85
CA THR A 367 12.84 -1.70 30.78
C THR A 367 12.27 -1.47 29.39
N LEU A 368 12.75 -0.45 28.66
CA LEU A 368 12.39 -0.22 27.27
C LEU A 368 13.03 -1.26 26.35
N ALA A 369 14.31 -1.61 26.60
CA ALA A 369 15.00 -2.65 25.84
C ALA A 369 14.28 -4.01 25.90
N VAL A 370 13.82 -4.43 27.09
CA VAL A 370 13.02 -5.66 27.25
C VAL A 370 11.68 -5.54 26.50
N ARG A 371 10.95 -4.43 26.64
CA ARG A 371 9.65 -4.24 25.96
C ARG A 371 9.75 -4.28 24.44
N GLU A 372 10.79 -3.69 23.86
CA GLU A 372 11.02 -3.78 22.41
C GLU A 372 11.35 -5.23 21.99
N LEU A 373 12.17 -5.96 22.76
CA LEU A 373 12.49 -7.36 22.48
C LEU A 373 11.28 -8.30 22.65
N GLU A 374 10.40 -8.05 23.61
CA GLU A 374 9.12 -8.78 23.75
C GLU A 374 8.22 -8.54 22.54
N THR A 375 8.18 -7.30 22.02
CA THR A 375 7.42 -6.97 20.80
C THR A 375 8.06 -7.63 19.56
N VAL A 376 9.39 -7.70 19.50
CA VAL A 376 10.12 -8.47 18.48
C VAL A 376 9.85 -9.97 18.62
N ALA A 377 9.73 -10.52 19.83
CA ALA A 377 9.39 -11.92 20.04
C ALA A 377 7.94 -12.23 19.59
N ALA A 378 7.01 -11.29 19.75
CA ALA A 378 5.63 -11.45 19.26
C ALA A 378 5.54 -11.44 17.72
N HIS A 379 6.36 -10.65 17.02
CA HIS A 379 6.32 -10.55 15.55
C HIS A 379 7.32 -11.48 14.82
N ALA A 380 8.41 -11.88 15.47
CA ALA A 380 9.41 -12.81 14.95
C ALA A 380 9.80 -13.87 16.01
N PRO A 381 8.87 -14.73 16.45
CA PRO A 381 9.09 -15.67 17.56
C PRO A 381 10.16 -16.73 17.33
N LEU A 382 10.62 -16.94 16.09
CA LEU A 382 11.72 -17.86 15.76
C LEU A 382 13.10 -17.16 15.75
N ARG A 383 13.17 -15.84 16.00
CA ARG A 383 14.41 -15.04 16.00
C ARG A 383 15.22 -15.30 17.28
N ALA A 384 16.03 -16.37 17.26
CA ALA A 384 16.94 -16.78 18.34
C ALA A 384 17.70 -15.62 19.04
N GLN A 385 18.16 -14.63 18.28
CA GLN A 385 18.93 -13.50 18.83
C GLN A 385 18.12 -12.63 19.81
N THR A 386 16.80 -12.54 19.64
CA THR A 386 15.89 -11.83 20.56
C THR A 386 15.93 -12.46 21.94
N TYR A 387 15.83 -13.79 21.99
CA TYR A 387 15.85 -14.55 23.25
C TYR A 387 17.24 -14.51 23.91
N ARG A 388 18.34 -14.55 23.14
CA ARG A 388 19.68 -14.33 23.71
C ARG A 388 19.79 -12.97 24.39
N ARG A 389 19.31 -11.90 23.75
CA ARG A 389 19.31 -10.55 24.35
C ARG A 389 18.39 -10.43 25.55
N LEU A 390 17.21 -11.04 25.53
CA LEU A 390 16.34 -11.12 26.71
C LEU A 390 17.05 -11.87 27.85
N TYR A 391 17.72 -13.00 27.59
CA TYR A 391 18.47 -13.75 28.60
C TYR A 391 19.66 -12.95 29.19
N GLU A 392 20.49 -12.35 28.33
CA GLU A 392 21.58 -11.46 28.73
C GLU A 392 21.08 -10.34 29.63
N LEU A 393 19.93 -9.73 29.29
CA LEU A 393 19.28 -8.74 30.13
C LEU A 393 18.81 -9.39 31.43
N HIS A 394 17.90 -10.37 31.43
CA HIS A 394 17.30 -10.94 32.65
C HIS A 394 18.35 -11.43 33.67
N SER A 395 19.42 -12.06 33.19
CA SER A 395 20.58 -12.46 34.00
C SER A 395 21.27 -11.26 34.68
N ARG A 396 21.56 -10.19 33.92
CA ARG A 396 22.24 -8.97 34.43
C ARG A 396 21.48 -8.18 35.50
N ALA A 397 20.17 -8.40 35.67
CA ALA A 397 19.42 -7.83 36.80
C ALA A 397 18.81 -8.91 37.71
N GLN A 398 19.45 -10.09 37.77
CA GLN A 398 19.19 -11.11 38.78
C GLN A 398 17.69 -11.49 38.87
N ARG A 399 17.04 -11.66 37.71
CA ARG A 399 15.67 -12.18 37.59
C ARG A 399 15.71 -13.65 37.20
N PRO A 400 15.94 -14.60 38.14
CA PRO A 400 16.18 -16.01 37.78
C PRO A 400 14.99 -16.63 37.05
N ASP A 401 13.75 -16.39 37.48
CA ASP A 401 12.56 -16.91 36.76
C ASP A 401 12.54 -16.52 35.28
N ARG A 402 12.72 -15.22 34.99
CA ARG A 402 12.70 -14.72 33.62
C ARG A 402 13.92 -15.17 32.80
N SER A 403 15.06 -15.39 33.46
CA SER A 403 16.27 -15.92 32.82
C SER A 403 16.08 -17.40 32.45
N TRP A 404 15.51 -18.19 33.36
CA TRP A 404 15.16 -19.60 33.13
C TRP A 404 14.10 -19.75 32.05
N LEU A 405 13.02 -18.95 32.09
CA LEU A 405 11.97 -18.94 31.06
C LEU A 405 12.56 -18.73 29.65
N VAL A 406 13.36 -17.67 29.48
CA VAL A 406 13.97 -17.35 28.18
C VAL A 406 15.04 -18.38 27.77
N ALA A 407 15.73 -19.01 28.73
CA ALA A 407 16.60 -20.15 28.44
C ALA A 407 15.81 -21.34 27.88
N THR A 408 14.62 -21.66 28.39
CA THR A 408 13.77 -22.71 27.78
C THR A 408 13.32 -22.38 26.36
N CYS A 409 13.11 -21.09 26.01
CA CYS A 409 12.88 -20.69 24.63
C CYS A 409 14.09 -20.95 23.72
N LEU A 410 15.32 -20.78 24.23
CA LEU A 410 16.55 -21.04 23.48
C LEU A 410 16.82 -22.55 23.31
N GLU A 411 16.42 -23.36 24.28
CA GLU A 411 16.37 -24.83 24.16
C GLU A 411 15.40 -25.28 23.06
N GLU A 412 14.16 -24.80 23.06
CA GLU A 412 13.12 -25.14 22.06
C GLU A 412 13.39 -24.54 20.66
N LEU A 413 14.34 -23.62 20.55
CA LEU A 413 14.91 -23.14 19.29
C LEU A 413 16.19 -23.90 18.87
N GLY A 414 16.70 -24.83 19.68
CA GLY A 414 17.89 -25.63 19.39
C GLY A 414 19.21 -24.85 19.42
N VAL A 415 19.26 -23.76 20.19
CA VAL A 415 20.34 -22.75 20.17
C VAL A 415 20.76 -22.27 21.57
N ALA A 416 20.46 -23.07 22.59
CA ALA A 416 21.02 -22.95 23.93
C ALA A 416 22.55 -23.12 23.90
N ASP A 417 23.20 -22.66 24.97
CA ASP A 417 24.60 -22.97 25.30
C ASP A 417 24.71 -23.40 26.76
N VAL A 418 25.90 -23.81 27.17
CA VAL A 418 26.21 -24.32 28.53
C VAL A 418 25.67 -23.42 29.66
N SER A 419 25.63 -22.09 29.47
CA SER A 419 25.09 -21.16 30.47
C SER A 419 23.58 -21.29 30.62
N HIS A 420 22.89 -21.47 29.50
CA HIS A 420 21.44 -21.69 29.45
C HIS A 420 21.10 -23.08 29.97
N GLU A 421 21.86 -24.10 29.54
CA GLU A 421 21.70 -25.50 29.98
C GLU A 421 21.81 -25.63 31.51
N LEU A 422 22.84 -25.03 32.13
CA LEU A 422 23.01 -25.04 33.59
C LEU A 422 21.83 -24.40 34.33
N VAL A 423 21.33 -23.25 33.85
CA VAL A 423 20.15 -22.59 34.47
C VAL A 423 18.89 -23.43 34.27
N ILE A 424 18.74 -24.07 33.11
CA ILE A 424 17.62 -24.98 32.81
C ILE A 424 17.65 -26.19 33.75
N GLU A 425 18.78 -26.86 33.90
CA GLU A 425 18.94 -28.01 34.79
C GLU A 425 18.73 -27.64 36.27
N GLN A 426 19.18 -26.45 36.70
CA GLN A 426 19.03 -25.99 38.07
C GLN A 426 17.55 -25.79 38.49
N PHE A 427 16.68 -25.33 37.58
CA PHE A 427 15.30 -24.94 37.93
C PHE A 427 14.18 -25.67 37.18
N ARG A 428 14.47 -26.68 36.34
CA ARG A 428 13.43 -27.48 35.68
C ARG A 428 12.56 -28.20 36.72
N PRO A 429 11.22 -28.02 36.73
CA PRO A 429 10.38 -28.58 37.77
C PRO A 429 10.15 -30.09 37.60
N ASP A 430 10.31 -30.84 38.69
CA ASP A 430 9.86 -32.22 38.79
C ASP A 430 8.34 -32.27 39.03
N GLY A 431 7.59 -32.26 37.93
CA GLY A 431 6.13 -32.27 37.89
C GLY A 431 5.49 -30.90 37.60
N PRO A 432 4.15 -30.81 37.67
CA PRO A 432 3.42 -29.57 37.44
C PRO A 432 3.68 -28.52 38.53
N ILE A 433 3.29 -27.26 38.25
CA ILE A 433 3.45 -26.15 39.19
C ILE A 433 2.73 -26.39 40.52
N ARG A 434 3.16 -25.70 41.58
CA ARG A 434 2.59 -25.83 42.93
C ARG A 434 2.07 -24.46 43.43
N PRO A 435 0.99 -23.93 42.83
CA PRO A 435 0.54 -22.56 43.09
C PRO A 435 0.00 -22.39 44.51
N THR A 436 0.37 -21.26 45.14
CA THR A 436 -0.18 -20.84 46.43
C THR A 436 -1.58 -20.24 46.27
N THR A 437 -1.82 -19.63 45.11
CA THR A 437 -3.01 -18.82 44.80
C THR A 437 -3.68 -19.37 43.55
N ALA A 438 -5.01 -19.44 43.53
CA ALA A 438 -5.74 -19.74 42.30
C ALA A 438 -5.65 -18.56 41.32
N LEU A 439 -5.78 -18.84 40.03
CA LEU A 439 -5.84 -17.83 38.98
C LEU A 439 -7.14 -17.02 39.11
N GLU A 440 -7.02 -15.71 39.33
CA GLU A 440 -8.18 -14.80 39.37
C GLU A 440 -8.68 -14.44 37.96
N GLU A 441 -9.96 -14.09 37.87
CA GLU A 441 -10.63 -13.76 36.61
C GLU A 441 -9.94 -12.62 35.84
N ALA A 442 -9.56 -11.54 36.54
CA ALA A 442 -8.84 -10.42 35.94
C ALA A 442 -7.46 -10.82 35.38
N TRP A 443 -6.83 -11.88 35.90
CA TRP A 443 -5.49 -12.29 35.48
C TRP A 443 -5.52 -13.14 34.20
N TRP A 444 -6.66 -13.78 33.89
CA TRP A 444 -6.89 -14.35 32.56
C TRP A 444 -6.75 -13.25 31.50
N ASP A 445 -7.45 -12.14 31.70
CA ASP A 445 -7.54 -11.04 30.74
C ASP A 445 -6.27 -10.16 30.70
N GLU A 446 -5.65 -9.89 31.84
CA GLU A 446 -4.41 -9.12 31.90
C GLU A 446 -3.17 -9.87 31.37
N HIS A 447 -3.05 -11.18 31.62
CA HIS A 447 -1.77 -11.90 31.42
C HIS A 447 -1.84 -13.19 30.62
N LEU A 448 -2.96 -13.92 30.58
CA LEU A 448 -3.01 -15.26 29.94
C LEU A 448 -3.57 -15.23 28.51
N ARG A 449 -4.55 -14.35 28.28
CA ARG A 449 -5.26 -14.09 27.01
C ARG A 449 -4.29 -13.92 25.83
N ALA A 450 -4.46 -14.74 24.78
CA ALA A 450 -3.68 -14.67 23.55
C ALA A 450 -4.13 -13.52 22.62
N PRO A 451 -3.33 -13.10 21.62
CA PRO A 451 -3.78 -12.22 20.54
C PRO A 451 -5.02 -12.78 19.81
N GLY A 452 -5.79 -11.91 19.15
CA GLY A 452 -7.04 -12.27 18.46
C GLY A 452 -8.30 -12.23 19.34
N ALA A 453 -8.16 -11.93 20.64
CA ALA A 453 -9.30 -11.72 21.52
C ALA A 453 -10.12 -10.48 21.12
N ASP A 454 -11.40 -10.66 20.82
CA ASP A 454 -12.35 -9.57 20.65
C ASP A 454 -13.30 -9.51 21.86
N PRO A 455 -13.22 -8.48 22.72
CA PRO A 455 -14.10 -8.33 23.87
C PRO A 455 -15.59 -8.35 23.51
N ILE A 456 -15.96 -7.81 22.33
CA ILE A 456 -17.36 -7.78 21.90
C ILE A 456 -17.87 -9.18 21.58
N VAL A 457 -17.04 -10.02 20.94
CA VAL A 457 -17.40 -11.44 20.71
C VAL A 457 -17.52 -12.19 22.03
N CYS A 458 -16.60 -11.97 22.98
CA CYS A 458 -16.68 -12.58 24.30
C CYS A 458 -17.96 -12.17 25.05
N ASP A 459 -18.35 -10.90 25.00
CA ASP A 459 -19.53 -10.37 25.69
C ASP A 459 -20.83 -10.85 25.03
N VAL A 460 -20.92 -10.84 23.69
CA VAL A 460 -22.07 -11.42 22.95
C VAL A 460 -22.22 -12.91 23.25
N LEU A 461 -21.13 -13.70 23.19
CA LEU A 461 -21.19 -15.13 23.48
C LEU A 461 -21.54 -15.40 24.94
N ARG A 462 -21.01 -14.63 25.90
CA ARG A 462 -21.37 -14.76 27.32
C ARG A 462 -22.84 -14.45 27.56
N ALA A 463 -23.42 -13.47 26.86
CA ALA A 463 -24.83 -13.12 26.98
C ALA A 463 -25.77 -14.21 26.43
N VAL A 464 -25.37 -15.00 25.42
CA VAL A 464 -26.26 -15.95 24.72
C VAL A 464 -25.95 -17.44 24.92
N SER A 465 -24.78 -17.80 25.47
CA SER A 465 -24.32 -19.20 25.53
C SER A 465 -25.31 -20.13 26.25
N ASP A 466 -25.77 -19.80 27.46
CA ASP A 466 -26.68 -20.67 28.22
C ASP A 466 -27.98 -20.98 27.46
N ALA A 467 -28.53 -19.98 26.77
CA ALA A 467 -29.75 -20.12 25.97
C ALA A 467 -29.50 -20.94 24.69
N ALA A 468 -28.39 -20.68 23.99
CA ALA A 468 -28.02 -21.39 22.76
C ALA A 468 -27.66 -22.86 23.03
N ILE A 469 -26.93 -23.13 24.11
CA ILE A 469 -26.53 -24.47 24.56
C ILE A 469 -27.76 -25.27 25.00
N ALA A 470 -28.69 -24.67 25.76
CA ALA A 470 -29.94 -25.33 26.11
C ALA A 470 -30.73 -25.78 24.87
N LEU A 471 -30.88 -24.89 23.87
CA LEU A 471 -31.56 -25.21 22.61
C LEU A 471 -30.84 -26.31 21.82
N ARG A 472 -29.50 -26.27 21.71
CA ARG A 472 -28.68 -27.28 21.03
C ARG A 472 -28.71 -28.63 21.77
N VAL A 473 -28.79 -28.65 23.10
CA VAL A 473 -28.96 -29.87 23.91
C VAL A 473 -30.35 -30.49 23.71
N GLU A 474 -31.43 -29.70 23.73
CA GLU A 474 -32.78 -30.18 23.40
C GLU A 474 -32.85 -30.75 21.97
N GLU A 475 -32.18 -30.10 21.03
CA GLU A 475 -32.07 -30.50 19.63
C GLU A 475 -31.31 -31.84 19.46
N LEU A 476 -30.17 -32.01 20.14
CA LEU A 476 -29.43 -33.28 20.17
C LEU A 476 -30.24 -34.39 20.86
N ALA A 477 -31.02 -34.06 21.89
CA ALA A 477 -31.91 -35.01 22.57
C ALA A 477 -33.00 -35.54 21.63
N ALA A 478 -33.69 -34.63 20.91
CA ALA A 478 -34.74 -34.99 19.95
C ALA A 478 -34.23 -35.93 18.84
N LYS A 479 -32.99 -35.72 18.36
CA LYS A 479 -32.32 -36.55 17.36
C LYS A 479 -31.69 -37.83 17.91
N LYS A 480 -31.72 -38.05 19.24
CA LYS A 480 -30.98 -39.11 19.96
C LYS A 480 -29.46 -39.10 19.68
N LYS A 481 -28.90 -37.90 19.46
CA LYS A 481 -27.46 -37.64 19.24
C LYS A 481 -26.69 -37.30 20.54
N LEU A 482 -27.37 -37.15 21.69
CA LEU A 482 -26.69 -36.95 22.97
C LEU A 482 -25.86 -38.20 23.38
N PRO A 483 -24.66 -38.04 23.97
CA PRO A 483 -23.89 -39.15 24.51
C PRO A 483 -24.65 -39.92 25.60
N ALA A 484 -24.59 -41.25 25.56
CA ALA A 484 -25.13 -42.13 26.59
C ALA A 484 -24.18 -42.19 27.79
N LEU A 485 -24.41 -41.36 28.81
CA LEU A 485 -23.59 -41.30 30.01
C LEU A 485 -24.11 -42.27 31.08
N ASP A 486 -23.39 -43.38 31.31
CA ASP A 486 -23.65 -44.28 32.43
C ASP A 486 -23.16 -43.62 33.75
N PRO A 487 -24.04 -43.42 34.76
CA PRO A 487 -23.64 -42.92 36.08
C PRO A 487 -22.52 -43.69 36.76
N ALA A 488 -22.32 -44.98 36.45
CA ALA A 488 -21.23 -45.79 37.00
C ALA A 488 -19.85 -45.40 36.44
N THR A 489 -19.78 -44.71 35.29
CA THR A 489 -18.51 -44.20 34.72
C THR A 489 -18.09 -42.85 35.33
N LYS A 490 -19.04 -42.14 35.96
CA LYS A 490 -18.80 -40.83 36.61
C LYS A 490 -17.87 -40.97 37.80
N GLN A 491 -16.89 -40.07 37.90
CA GLN A 491 -15.86 -40.07 38.94
C GLN A 491 -16.19 -39.11 40.07
N ASP A 492 -15.96 -39.56 41.30
CA ASP A 492 -15.96 -38.67 42.46
C ASP A 492 -14.68 -37.81 42.51
N LYS A 493 -14.78 -36.62 43.11
CA LYS A 493 -13.66 -35.67 43.23
C LYS A 493 -12.53 -36.15 44.14
N ALA A 494 -12.78 -37.18 44.98
CA ALA A 494 -11.79 -37.88 45.78
C ALA A 494 -11.23 -39.15 45.12
N SER A 495 -11.56 -39.44 43.84
CA SER A 495 -11.01 -40.59 43.11
C SER A 495 -9.48 -40.58 43.08
N THR A 496 -8.86 -41.75 43.28
CA THR A 496 -7.40 -41.90 43.32
C THR A 496 -6.74 -41.88 41.94
N ALA A 497 -7.52 -42.02 40.87
CA ALA A 497 -7.05 -42.01 39.48
C ALA A 497 -6.26 -40.73 39.17
N SER A 498 -5.06 -40.86 38.59
CA SER A 498 -4.12 -39.73 38.46
C SER A 498 -4.68 -38.59 37.61
N VAL A 499 -5.37 -38.92 36.50
CA VAL A 499 -6.03 -37.92 35.65
C VAL A 499 -7.15 -37.18 36.38
N VAL A 500 -7.98 -37.87 37.19
CA VAL A 500 -9.04 -37.23 37.98
C VAL A 500 -8.45 -36.26 39.00
N ARG A 501 -7.43 -36.69 39.77
CA ARG A 501 -6.73 -35.81 40.72
C ARG A 501 -6.09 -34.60 40.03
N THR A 502 -5.54 -34.79 38.83
CA THR A 502 -4.96 -33.71 38.03
C THR A 502 -6.03 -32.72 37.57
N PHE A 503 -7.19 -33.18 37.09
CA PHE A 503 -8.31 -32.30 36.72
C PHE A 503 -8.89 -31.54 37.92
N VAL A 504 -9.08 -32.20 39.07
CA VAL A 504 -9.55 -31.57 40.32
C VAL A 504 -8.59 -30.47 40.78
N TRP A 505 -7.28 -30.74 40.70
CA TRP A 505 -6.24 -29.75 41.00
C TRP A 505 -6.21 -28.61 39.97
N ALA A 506 -6.26 -28.92 38.67
CA ALA A 506 -6.19 -27.95 37.57
C ALA A 506 -7.37 -26.97 37.59
N ALA A 507 -8.59 -27.45 37.83
CA ALA A 507 -9.78 -26.61 37.96
C ALA A 507 -9.62 -25.62 39.13
N ARG A 508 -9.16 -26.09 40.30
CA ARG A 508 -8.84 -25.23 41.44
C ARG A 508 -7.71 -24.23 41.13
N ALA A 509 -6.66 -24.64 40.41
CA ALA A 509 -5.54 -23.79 40.07
C ALA A 509 -5.92 -22.68 39.07
N LEU A 510 -6.84 -22.97 38.15
CA LEU A 510 -7.32 -22.04 37.11
C LEU A 510 -8.52 -21.17 37.51
N GLY A 511 -9.11 -21.40 38.69
CA GLY A 511 -10.32 -20.71 39.15
C GLY A 511 -11.62 -21.21 38.48
N ILE A 512 -11.56 -22.31 37.72
CA ILE A 512 -12.66 -22.80 36.88
C ILE A 512 -13.50 -23.85 37.64
N ALA A 513 -14.82 -23.83 37.42
CA ALA A 513 -15.72 -24.85 37.95
C ALA A 513 -15.42 -26.22 37.33
N LEU A 514 -15.05 -27.20 38.16
CA LEU A 514 -14.75 -28.56 37.69
C LEU A 514 -15.99 -29.24 37.08
N PRO A 515 -15.97 -29.60 35.78
CA PRO A 515 -17.05 -30.36 35.14
C PRO A 515 -17.13 -31.79 35.67
N ASP A 516 -18.27 -32.46 35.43
CA ASP A 516 -18.44 -33.88 35.73
C ASP A 516 -17.47 -34.73 34.91
N LEU A 517 -16.64 -35.54 35.57
CA LEU A 517 -15.62 -36.37 34.91
C LEU A 517 -16.13 -37.79 34.69
N TYR A 518 -16.02 -38.31 33.47
CA TYR A 518 -16.45 -39.66 33.09
C TYR A 518 -15.27 -40.45 32.52
N LEU A 519 -15.05 -41.70 32.98
CA LEU A 519 -14.09 -42.60 32.36
C LEU A 519 -14.77 -43.44 31.27
N LEU A 520 -14.48 -43.16 30.01
CA LEU A 520 -15.06 -43.86 28.86
C LEU A 520 -13.97 -44.59 28.07
N GLU A 521 -14.32 -45.63 27.32
CA GLU A 521 -13.34 -46.40 26.53
C GLU A 521 -13.06 -45.78 25.15
N ASP A 522 -14.06 -45.13 24.55
CA ASP A 522 -13.91 -44.40 23.28
C ASP A 522 -14.00 -42.88 23.54
N VAL A 523 -12.86 -42.20 23.40
CA VAL A 523 -12.72 -40.74 23.58
C VAL A 523 -11.69 -40.23 22.58
N PRO A 524 -12.09 -39.42 21.58
CA PRO A 524 -11.16 -38.81 20.63
C PRO A 524 -10.04 -38.03 21.34
N SER A 525 -8.80 -38.23 20.91
CA SER A 525 -7.59 -37.64 21.51
C SER A 525 -7.43 -37.85 23.04
N GLY A 526 -8.13 -38.85 23.61
CA GLY A 526 -8.05 -39.20 25.02
C GLY A 526 -8.80 -38.28 25.99
N ILE A 527 -9.16 -37.05 25.59
CA ILE A 527 -10.00 -36.13 26.37
C ILE A 527 -10.98 -35.45 25.41
N ALA A 528 -12.27 -35.44 25.75
CA ALA A 528 -13.30 -34.73 25.00
C ALA A 528 -14.30 -34.03 25.93
N ALA A 529 -14.84 -32.90 25.48
CA ALA A 529 -15.94 -32.23 26.16
C ALA A 529 -17.24 -32.96 25.83
N VAL A 530 -18.13 -33.09 26.83
CA VAL A 530 -19.38 -33.85 26.69
C VAL A 530 -20.53 -32.88 26.44
N PRO A 531 -21.15 -32.87 25.24
CA PRO A 531 -22.30 -32.02 24.95
C PRO A 531 -23.55 -32.56 25.66
N ALA A 532 -23.74 -32.15 26.92
CA ALA A 532 -24.80 -32.60 27.81
C ALA A 532 -25.39 -31.41 28.62
N PRO A 533 -26.57 -31.57 29.27
CA PRO A 533 -27.19 -30.49 30.05
C PRO A 533 -26.36 -29.98 31.23
N ALA A 534 -25.52 -30.84 31.80
CA ALA A 534 -24.53 -30.49 32.82
C ALA A 534 -23.13 -30.54 32.19
N PRO A 535 -22.23 -29.57 32.48
CA PRO A 535 -20.88 -29.58 31.94
C PRO A 535 -20.11 -30.83 32.34
N GLY A 536 -19.69 -31.61 31.35
CA GLY A 536 -18.97 -32.86 31.54
C GLY A 536 -17.72 -32.98 30.67
N ALA A 537 -16.76 -33.79 31.10
CA ALA A 537 -15.55 -34.15 30.36
C ALA A 537 -15.36 -35.68 30.36
N ALA A 538 -15.13 -36.24 29.19
CA ALA A 538 -14.80 -37.65 28.99
C ALA A 538 -13.29 -37.85 28.99
N LEU A 539 -12.82 -38.90 29.68
CA LEU A 539 -11.41 -39.22 29.88
C LEU A 539 -11.16 -40.67 29.41
N GLY A 540 -10.39 -40.82 28.34
CA GLY A 540 -10.17 -42.08 27.62
C GLY A 540 -8.99 -42.93 28.11
N PRO A 541 -8.75 -44.10 27.50
CA PRO A 541 -7.61 -44.97 27.79
C PRO A 541 -6.26 -44.24 27.79
N GLN A 542 -6.04 -43.38 26.80
CA GLN A 542 -4.77 -42.67 26.55
C GLN A 542 -4.31 -41.79 27.72
N VAL A 543 -5.24 -41.24 28.51
CA VAL A 543 -4.92 -40.39 29.68
C VAL A 543 -5.05 -41.12 31.02
N ARG A 544 -5.52 -42.38 31.01
CA ARG A 544 -5.55 -43.24 32.22
C ARG A 544 -4.19 -43.89 32.49
N SER A 545 -3.34 -44.08 31.46
CA SER A 545 -2.02 -44.72 31.59
C SER A 545 -1.02 -44.21 30.55
N GLY A 546 0.26 -44.07 30.93
CA GLY A 546 1.37 -43.74 30.02
C GLY A 546 1.78 -42.26 29.99
N MET A 547 0.99 -41.36 30.57
CA MET A 547 1.33 -39.94 30.71
C MET A 547 1.83 -39.61 32.12
N THR A 548 2.78 -38.67 32.22
CA THR A 548 3.18 -38.08 33.50
C THR A 548 2.13 -37.11 34.02
N VAL A 549 2.14 -36.83 35.33
CA VAL A 549 1.25 -35.84 35.96
C VAL A 549 1.42 -34.45 35.34
N GLN A 550 2.62 -34.12 34.85
CA GLN A 550 2.92 -32.85 34.19
C GLN A 550 2.32 -32.76 32.78
N GLN A 551 2.32 -33.86 32.01
CA GLN A 551 1.63 -33.93 30.72
C GLN A 551 0.10 -33.88 30.91
N LEU A 552 -0.42 -34.57 31.93
CA LEU A 552 -1.83 -34.49 32.29
C LEU A 552 -2.24 -33.08 32.75
N ALA A 553 -1.33 -32.33 33.41
CA ALA A 553 -1.57 -30.94 33.80
C ALA A 553 -1.67 -30.00 32.59
N PHE A 554 -0.82 -30.18 31.57
CA PHE A 554 -0.94 -29.46 30.30
C PHE A 554 -2.32 -29.68 29.65
N LEU A 555 -2.71 -30.96 29.51
CA LEU A 555 -3.96 -31.34 28.86
C LEU A 555 -5.19 -30.89 29.66
N ALA A 556 -5.17 -31.04 30.99
CA ALA A 556 -6.24 -30.54 31.85
C ALA A 556 -6.36 -29.01 31.78
N GLY A 557 -5.23 -28.30 31.74
CA GLY A 557 -5.21 -26.84 31.61
C GLY A 557 -5.84 -26.36 30.31
N ARG A 558 -5.48 -26.98 29.17
CA ARG A 558 -6.14 -26.74 27.87
C ARG A 558 -7.63 -27.03 27.93
N HIS A 559 -8.01 -28.23 28.39
CA HIS A 559 -9.39 -28.69 28.36
C HIS A 559 -10.32 -27.83 29.21
N LEU A 560 -9.87 -27.41 30.39
CA LEU A 560 -10.67 -26.58 31.30
C LEU A 560 -10.89 -25.16 30.77
N THR A 561 -10.00 -24.60 29.93
CA THR A 561 -10.17 -23.25 29.36
C THR A 561 -11.45 -23.10 28.54
N TYR A 562 -11.96 -24.16 27.90
CA TYR A 562 -13.23 -24.12 27.18
C TYR A 562 -14.47 -23.99 28.10
N TYR A 563 -14.35 -24.28 29.40
CA TYR A 563 -15.45 -24.17 30.36
C TYR A 563 -15.59 -22.75 30.96
N ARG A 564 -14.82 -21.78 30.44
CA ARG A 564 -15.05 -20.35 30.70
C ARG A 564 -16.33 -19.89 29.97
N PRO A 565 -17.15 -18.98 30.55
CA PRO A 565 -18.47 -18.64 29.99
C PRO A 565 -18.46 -18.18 28.53
N GLU A 566 -17.51 -17.32 28.14
CA GLU A 566 -17.37 -16.86 26.76
C GLU A 566 -16.83 -17.91 25.78
N HIS A 567 -16.15 -18.97 26.24
CA HIS A 567 -15.59 -20.01 25.39
C HIS A 567 -16.53 -21.21 25.20
N TYR A 568 -17.42 -21.47 26.17
CA TYR A 568 -18.15 -22.74 26.28
C TYR A 568 -19.12 -23.03 25.11
N ALA A 569 -19.53 -22.01 24.36
CA ALA A 569 -20.23 -22.17 23.08
C ALA A 569 -19.47 -23.09 22.10
N LEU A 570 -18.13 -23.08 22.06
CA LEU A 570 -17.33 -23.90 21.15
C LEU A 570 -17.46 -25.41 21.39
N VAL A 571 -17.91 -25.84 22.58
CA VAL A 571 -18.22 -27.26 22.85
C VAL A 571 -19.46 -27.72 22.06
N PHE A 572 -20.36 -26.80 21.74
CA PHE A 572 -21.67 -27.07 21.11
C PHE A 572 -21.78 -26.55 19.67
N PHE A 573 -20.92 -25.60 19.29
CA PHE A 573 -20.82 -24.96 17.98
C PHE A 573 -19.34 -24.93 17.53
N PRO A 574 -18.71 -26.10 17.32
CA PRO A 574 -17.25 -26.22 17.15
C PRO A 574 -16.71 -25.75 15.78
N THR A 575 -17.58 -25.41 14.83
CA THR A 575 -17.17 -24.92 13.51
C THR A 575 -17.37 -23.41 13.36
N LEU A 576 -16.53 -22.76 12.55
CA LEU A 576 -16.67 -21.33 12.22
C LEU A 576 -18.07 -21.03 11.67
N ALA A 577 -18.63 -21.91 10.82
CA ALA A 577 -19.96 -21.73 10.24
C ALA A 577 -21.06 -21.72 11.32
N GLU A 578 -21.05 -22.68 12.25
CA GLU A 578 -22.02 -22.71 13.35
C GLU A 578 -21.89 -21.51 14.30
N LEU A 579 -20.66 -21.13 14.65
CA LEU A 579 -20.40 -19.98 15.50
C LEU A 579 -20.85 -18.68 14.82
N SER A 580 -20.61 -18.53 13.51
CA SER A 580 -21.11 -17.40 12.72
C SER A 580 -22.64 -17.36 12.67
N SER A 581 -23.32 -18.49 12.45
CA SER A 581 -24.79 -18.56 12.50
C SER A 581 -25.33 -18.21 13.90
N LEU A 582 -24.68 -18.64 14.98
CA LEU A 582 -25.06 -18.28 16.35
C LEU A 582 -24.87 -16.78 16.63
N VAL A 583 -23.69 -16.24 16.36
CA VAL A 583 -23.37 -14.83 16.64
C VAL A 583 -24.24 -13.90 15.80
N LEU A 584 -24.40 -14.16 14.49
CA LEU A 584 -25.28 -13.34 13.65
C LEU A 584 -26.75 -13.48 14.05
N ALA A 585 -27.20 -14.65 14.51
CA ALA A 585 -28.55 -14.79 15.07
C ALA A 585 -28.74 -13.98 16.36
N ALA A 586 -27.71 -13.85 17.21
CA ALA A 586 -27.71 -13.00 18.39
C ALA A 586 -27.75 -11.51 18.03
N VAL A 587 -26.86 -11.03 17.15
CA VAL A 587 -26.85 -9.62 16.71
C VAL A 587 -28.18 -9.23 16.06
N ARG A 588 -28.81 -10.13 15.29
CA ARG A 588 -30.13 -9.93 14.67
C ARG A 588 -31.28 -9.71 15.68
N LEU A 589 -31.14 -10.12 16.95
CA LEU A 589 -32.14 -9.84 17.98
C LEU A 589 -32.19 -8.36 18.37
N VAL A 590 -31.08 -7.63 18.20
CA VAL A 590 -30.93 -6.21 18.55
C VAL A 590 -30.98 -5.32 17.29
N ILE A 591 -30.40 -5.79 16.18
CA ILE A 591 -30.39 -5.08 14.87
C ILE A 591 -31.20 -5.89 13.84
N PRO A 592 -32.48 -5.53 13.60
CA PRO A 592 -33.30 -6.21 12.60
C PRO A 592 -32.75 -6.05 11.18
N GLY A 593 -32.96 -7.07 10.34
CA GLY A 593 -32.58 -7.05 8.92
C GLY A 593 -31.24 -7.73 8.59
N ILE A 594 -30.42 -8.06 9.59
CA ILE A 594 -29.17 -8.80 9.38
C ILE A 594 -29.44 -10.19 8.78
N SER A 595 -28.73 -10.49 7.69
CA SER A 595 -28.73 -11.82 7.07
C SER A 595 -27.94 -12.80 7.94
N VAL A 596 -28.57 -13.92 8.31
CA VAL A 596 -27.94 -15.00 9.07
C VAL A 596 -27.74 -16.17 8.10
N PRO A 597 -26.50 -16.66 7.88
CA PRO A 597 -26.27 -17.81 7.02
C PRO A 597 -26.95 -19.04 7.63
N PRO A 598 -27.60 -19.90 6.81
CA PRO A 598 -28.18 -21.13 7.32
C PRO A 598 -27.09 -22.01 7.92
N PRO A 599 -27.29 -22.58 9.13
CA PRO A 599 -26.30 -23.46 9.74
C PRO A 599 -26.06 -24.70 8.86
N PRO A 600 -24.85 -25.29 8.87
CA PRO A 600 -24.43 -26.29 7.87
C PRO A 600 -25.28 -27.56 7.86
N ASP A 601 -25.83 -27.98 9.00
CA ASP A 601 -26.75 -29.12 9.11
C ASP A 601 -28.19 -28.79 8.65
N GLY A 602 -28.47 -27.54 8.26
CA GLY A 602 -29.79 -27.05 7.82
C GLY A 602 -30.76 -26.67 8.94
N GLU A 603 -30.36 -26.83 10.19
CA GLU A 603 -31.26 -26.87 11.34
C GLU A 603 -31.29 -25.55 12.12
N ALA A 604 -32.24 -24.68 11.76
CA ALA A 604 -32.30 -23.30 12.21
C ALA A 604 -32.75 -23.09 13.68
N ARG A 605 -33.09 -24.15 14.45
CA ARG A 605 -33.80 -24.01 15.75
C ARG A 605 -33.09 -23.11 16.75
N VAL A 606 -31.77 -23.23 16.90
CA VAL A 606 -31.00 -22.34 17.77
C VAL A 606 -31.13 -20.89 17.29
N THR A 607 -31.06 -20.64 15.98
CA THR A 607 -31.14 -19.29 15.38
C THR A 607 -32.54 -18.68 15.33
N SER A 608 -33.61 -19.48 15.48
CA SER A 608 -35.00 -19.01 15.57
C SER A 608 -35.45 -18.76 17.01
N ASP A 609 -35.12 -19.67 17.93
CA ASP A 609 -35.74 -19.72 19.25
C ASP A 609 -34.96 -18.90 20.30
N LEU A 610 -33.72 -18.48 19.99
CA LEU A 610 -32.77 -17.83 20.94
C LEU A 610 -33.39 -16.69 21.75
N GLY A 611 -34.01 -15.71 21.08
CA GLY A 611 -34.59 -14.53 21.73
C GLY A 611 -35.78 -14.84 22.65
N GLY A 612 -36.41 -16.00 22.50
CA GLY A 612 -37.42 -16.52 23.42
C GLY A 612 -36.84 -17.19 24.66
N ARG A 613 -35.55 -17.57 24.65
CA ARG A 613 -34.86 -18.31 25.71
C ARG A 613 -33.93 -17.46 26.56
N LEU A 614 -33.46 -16.30 26.07
CA LEU A 614 -32.66 -15.32 26.82
C LEU A 614 -33.46 -14.70 27.99
N THR A 615 -32.81 -14.52 29.14
CA THR A 615 -33.35 -13.80 30.30
C THR A 615 -33.37 -12.27 30.06
N PRO A 616 -34.05 -11.46 30.89
CA PRO A 616 -33.99 -10.00 30.78
C PRO A 616 -32.55 -9.46 30.89
N GLU A 617 -31.74 -10.00 31.80
CA GLU A 617 -30.35 -9.62 32.03
C GLU A 617 -29.48 -9.97 30.81
N SER A 618 -29.65 -11.17 30.26
CA SER A 618 -29.01 -11.60 29.00
C SER A 618 -29.35 -10.69 27.83
N LYS A 619 -30.58 -10.15 27.77
CA LYS A 619 -31.01 -9.22 26.71
C LYS A 619 -30.34 -7.87 26.85
N THR A 620 -30.35 -7.26 28.04
CA THR A 620 -29.63 -5.99 28.27
C THR A 620 -28.13 -6.11 28.01
N ALA A 621 -27.49 -7.23 28.41
CA ALA A 621 -26.07 -7.46 28.12
C ALA A 621 -25.79 -7.63 26.62
N LEU A 622 -26.69 -8.30 25.88
CA LEU A 622 -26.59 -8.43 24.43
C LEU A 622 -26.82 -7.09 23.71
N GLU A 623 -27.79 -6.29 24.17
CA GLU A 623 -28.06 -4.93 23.67
C GLU A 623 -26.84 -4.01 23.86
N GLU A 624 -26.18 -4.03 25.02
CA GLU A 624 -24.95 -3.27 25.28
C GLU A 624 -23.75 -3.74 24.43
N ALA A 625 -23.58 -5.06 24.27
CA ALA A 625 -22.50 -5.61 23.45
C ALA A 625 -22.70 -5.33 21.95
N VAL A 626 -23.95 -5.39 21.46
CA VAL A 626 -24.28 -5.08 20.06
C VAL A 626 -24.27 -3.57 19.78
N GLY A 627 -24.64 -2.72 20.75
CA GLY A 627 -24.46 -1.27 20.64
C GLY A 627 -23.00 -0.89 20.40
N ARG A 628 -22.07 -1.43 21.21
CA ARG A 628 -20.62 -1.28 21.00
C ARG A 628 -20.12 -1.87 19.68
N LEU A 629 -20.82 -2.86 19.11
CA LEU A 629 -20.49 -3.42 17.79
C LEU A 629 -20.88 -2.46 16.65
N ASP A 630 -22.07 -1.86 16.73
CA ASP A 630 -22.56 -0.89 15.75
C ASP A 630 -21.71 0.39 15.75
N GLU A 631 -21.37 0.90 16.94
CA GLU A 631 -20.40 2.00 17.13
C GLU A 631 -19.02 1.70 16.50
N ARG A 632 -18.62 0.42 16.46
CA ARG A 632 -17.37 -0.06 15.84
C ARG A 632 -17.52 -0.40 14.33
N GLY A 633 -18.67 -0.11 13.73
CA GLY A 633 -18.95 -0.37 12.31
C GLY A 633 -19.21 -1.84 11.97
N GLY A 634 -19.79 -2.61 12.89
CA GLY A 634 -20.34 -3.96 12.64
C GLY A 634 -19.32 -5.10 12.49
N ARG A 635 -18.03 -4.80 12.35
CA ARG A 635 -16.99 -5.79 11.99
C ARG A 635 -16.68 -6.78 13.11
N LEU A 636 -16.71 -8.07 12.76
CA LEU A 636 -16.27 -9.19 13.60
C LEU A 636 -15.30 -10.10 12.83
N ASP A 637 -14.29 -10.65 13.53
CA ASP A 637 -13.42 -11.73 13.05
C ASP A 637 -13.50 -12.94 13.99
N LEU A 638 -14.43 -13.84 13.69
CA LEU A 638 -14.67 -15.04 14.49
C LEU A 638 -13.60 -16.12 14.26
N LEU A 639 -12.84 -16.07 13.16
CA LEU A 639 -11.74 -17.01 12.90
C LEU A 639 -10.54 -16.70 13.79
N SER A 640 -10.18 -15.42 13.89
CA SER A 640 -9.18 -14.91 14.84
C SER A 640 -9.60 -15.17 16.28
N TRP A 641 -10.89 -15.01 16.61
CA TRP A 641 -11.41 -15.32 17.95
C TRP A 641 -11.31 -16.82 18.31
N ILE A 642 -11.62 -17.76 17.39
CA ILE A 642 -11.43 -19.20 17.68
C ILE A 642 -9.94 -19.53 17.87
N ARG A 643 -9.05 -18.99 17.00
CA ARG A 643 -7.59 -19.15 17.14
C ARG A 643 -7.08 -18.60 18.48
N HIS A 644 -7.66 -17.49 18.95
CA HIS A 644 -7.39 -16.91 20.26
C HIS A 644 -7.73 -17.87 21.41
N VAL A 645 -8.89 -18.56 21.38
CA VAL A 645 -9.26 -19.54 22.42
C VAL A 645 -8.28 -20.71 22.45
N GLU A 646 -7.92 -21.26 21.27
CA GLU A 646 -6.95 -22.35 21.15
C GLU A 646 -5.57 -21.99 21.72
N LEU A 647 -5.06 -20.80 21.38
CA LEU A 647 -3.79 -20.31 21.93
C LEU A 647 -3.88 -20.08 23.44
N THR A 648 -4.95 -19.44 23.92
CA THR A 648 -5.15 -19.18 25.36
C THR A 648 -5.29 -20.47 26.17
N ALA A 649 -5.96 -21.49 25.64
CA ALA A 649 -5.98 -22.83 26.20
C ALA A 649 -4.58 -23.43 26.25
N THR A 650 -3.82 -23.36 25.15
CA THR A 650 -2.43 -23.88 25.06
C THR A 650 -1.51 -23.20 26.09
N ARG A 651 -1.66 -21.89 26.30
CA ARG A 651 -0.97 -21.11 27.35
C ARG A 651 -1.39 -21.52 28.77
N ALA A 652 -2.67 -21.78 29.02
CA ALA A 652 -3.16 -22.30 30.30
C ALA A 652 -2.58 -23.70 30.59
N GLY A 653 -2.45 -24.54 29.56
CA GLY A 653 -1.72 -25.80 29.63
C GLY A 653 -0.25 -25.60 30.02
N LEU A 654 0.49 -24.70 29.35
CA LEU A 654 1.87 -24.36 29.70
C LEU A 654 1.99 -23.89 31.16
N LEU A 655 1.09 -23.00 31.59
CA LEU A 655 1.05 -22.50 32.97
C LEU A 655 0.95 -23.63 34.00
N LEU A 656 0.06 -24.61 33.79
CA LEU A 656 -0.10 -25.74 34.71
C LEU A 656 1.05 -26.77 34.61
N ALA A 657 1.57 -27.02 33.42
CA ALA A 657 2.71 -27.93 33.21
C ALA A 657 4.01 -27.38 33.79
N GLY A 658 4.20 -26.06 33.75
CA GLY A 658 5.37 -25.38 34.30
C GLY A 658 6.67 -25.58 33.53
N ASP A 659 6.66 -26.23 32.36
CA ASP A 659 7.83 -26.51 31.52
C ASP A 659 7.46 -26.40 30.04
N LEU A 660 8.18 -25.55 29.29
CA LEU A 660 7.97 -25.32 27.87
C LEU A 660 8.19 -26.58 27.03
N ARG A 661 9.16 -27.42 27.41
CA ARG A 661 9.51 -28.67 26.70
C ARG A 661 8.36 -29.69 26.76
N VAL A 662 7.55 -29.65 27.82
CA VAL A 662 6.35 -30.49 27.96
C VAL A 662 5.22 -29.96 27.08
N ALA A 663 5.00 -28.64 27.10
CA ALA A 663 3.99 -27.99 26.25
C ALA A 663 4.26 -28.18 24.75
N MET A 664 5.49 -27.93 24.30
CA MET A 664 5.90 -28.06 22.90
C MET A 664 5.78 -29.49 22.37
N ARG A 665 6.14 -30.49 23.18
CA ARG A 665 6.01 -31.90 22.79
C ARG A 665 4.54 -32.26 22.52
N ILE A 666 3.65 -31.96 23.46
CA ILE A 666 2.22 -32.30 23.33
C ILE A 666 1.56 -31.48 22.20
N ALA A 667 1.92 -30.20 22.04
CA ALA A 667 1.39 -29.37 20.95
C ALA A 667 1.90 -29.80 19.56
N LYS A 668 3.08 -30.43 19.47
CA LYS A 668 3.63 -31.00 18.23
C LYS A 668 2.95 -32.32 17.85
N ASP A 669 2.64 -33.16 18.83
CA ASP A 669 2.02 -34.48 18.62
C ASP A 669 0.49 -34.37 18.36
N GLU A 670 -0.06 -33.16 18.26
CA GLU A 670 -1.49 -32.89 18.05
C GLU A 670 -1.85 -32.74 16.56
N GLU A 671 -2.39 -33.82 16.00
CA GLU A 671 -2.78 -33.94 14.58
C GLU A 671 -3.93 -33.02 14.14
N ARG A 672 -4.75 -32.51 15.07
CA ARG A 672 -5.95 -31.71 14.74
C ARG A 672 -5.63 -30.21 14.68
N ALA A 673 -5.77 -29.62 13.49
CA ALA A 673 -5.82 -28.16 13.34
C ALA A 673 -7.24 -27.65 13.58
N ILE A 674 -7.48 -27.01 14.73
CA ILE A 674 -8.72 -26.25 15.00
C ILE A 674 -8.55 -24.84 14.41
N ALA A 675 -9.55 -24.33 13.69
CA ALA A 675 -9.48 -23.05 12.97
C ALA A 675 -8.22 -22.88 12.09
N GLU A 676 -7.74 -23.98 11.49
CA GLU A 676 -6.50 -24.03 10.68
C GLU A 676 -5.22 -23.64 11.43
N LEU A 677 -5.25 -23.63 12.78
CA LEU A 677 -4.11 -23.23 13.61
C LEU A 677 -2.99 -24.28 13.55
N SER A 678 -1.94 -23.99 12.80
CA SER A 678 -0.79 -24.88 12.62
C SER A 678 -0.04 -25.15 13.94
N ALA A 679 0.70 -26.26 13.98
CA ALA A 679 1.59 -26.55 15.11
C ALA A 679 2.70 -25.49 15.25
N GLU A 680 3.13 -24.89 14.13
CA GLU A 680 4.11 -23.80 14.14
C GLU A 680 3.53 -22.49 14.70
N ALA A 681 2.26 -22.17 14.44
CA ALA A 681 1.58 -21.03 15.07
C ALA A 681 1.44 -21.22 16.60
N ARG A 682 1.14 -22.44 17.05
CA ARG A 682 1.13 -22.81 18.49
C ARG A 682 2.54 -22.69 19.11
N ARG A 683 3.59 -23.16 18.42
CA ARG A 683 5.00 -23.00 18.83
C ARG A 683 5.42 -21.53 18.90
N ALA A 684 5.03 -20.73 17.90
CA ALA A 684 5.31 -19.32 17.80
C ALA A 684 4.74 -18.53 18.99
N ASP A 685 3.45 -18.73 19.30
CA ASP A 685 2.80 -18.10 20.45
C ASP A 685 3.43 -18.54 21.77
N LEU A 686 3.68 -19.85 21.97
CA LEU A 686 4.31 -20.35 23.19
C LEU A 686 5.72 -19.79 23.43
N LEU A 687 6.54 -19.63 22.38
CA LEU A 687 7.87 -19.01 22.49
C LEU A 687 7.78 -17.53 22.89
N ALA A 688 6.90 -16.76 22.22
CA ALA A 688 6.70 -15.34 22.52
C ALA A 688 6.12 -15.14 23.94
N PHE A 689 5.11 -15.94 24.30
CA PHE A 689 4.45 -15.88 25.60
C PHE A 689 5.39 -16.24 26.75
N THR A 690 6.18 -17.32 26.62
CA THR A 690 7.09 -17.77 27.67
C THR A 690 8.15 -16.71 28.02
N ALA A 691 8.61 -15.96 27.01
CA ALA A 691 9.58 -14.87 27.19
C ALA A 691 8.97 -13.52 27.63
N SER A 692 7.65 -13.41 27.75
CA SER A 692 6.95 -12.13 28.02
C SER A 692 6.95 -11.70 29.49
N ASP A 693 6.81 -10.40 29.73
CA ASP A 693 6.58 -9.88 31.09
C ASP A 693 5.30 -10.47 31.71
N ALA A 694 4.26 -10.68 30.89
CA ALA A 694 2.96 -11.21 31.30
C ALA A 694 3.03 -12.63 31.91
N TYR A 695 3.67 -13.59 31.24
CA TYR A 695 3.72 -14.98 31.76
C TYR A 695 4.46 -15.07 33.11
N GLY A 696 5.59 -14.37 33.24
CA GLY A 696 6.31 -14.35 34.51
C GLY A 696 5.58 -13.54 35.60
N LYS A 697 4.85 -12.47 35.27
CA LYS A 697 3.94 -11.79 36.22
C LYS A 697 2.85 -12.74 36.73
N LEU A 698 2.33 -13.59 35.86
CA LEU A 698 1.35 -14.62 36.22
C LEU A 698 1.95 -15.65 37.18
N ARG A 699 3.17 -16.13 36.89
CA ARG A 699 3.94 -17.01 37.78
C ARG A 699 4.25 -16.36 39.13
N GLU A 700 4.61 -15.07 39.15
CA GLU A 700 4.84 -14.27 40.36
C GLU A 700 3.56 -14.17 41.21
N ARG A 701 2.40 -13.82 40.61
CA ARG A 701 1.11 -13.73 41.31
C ARG A 701 0.59 -15.08 41.84
N MET A 702 0.83 -16.18 41.13
CA MET A 702 0.44 -17.53 41.56
C MET A 702 1.41 -18.17 42.58
N GLY A 703 2.53 -17.51 42.91
CA GLY A 703 3.52 -18.02 43.85
C GLY A 703 4.39 -19.16 43.31
N VAL A 704 4.61 -19.21 41.98
CA VAL A 704 5.36 -20.28 41.29
C VAL A 704 6.58 -19.79 40.52
N ALA A 705 6.92 -18.50 40.65
CA ALA A 705 8.12 -17.93 40.07
C ALA A 705 9.38 -18.28 40.89
N ILE A 706 10.50 -18.51 40.20
CA ILE A 706 11.81 -18.76 40.81
C ILE A 706 12.33 -17.46 41.47
N HIS A 707 12.70 -17.53 42.75
CA HIS A 707 13.16 -16.37 43.53
C HIS A 707 14.69 -16.37 43.70
N ALA A 708 15.28 -15.20 43.94
CA ALA A 708 16.73 -15.06 44.14
C ALA A 708 17.25 -15.85 45.36
N SER A 709 16.41 -16.09 46.37
CA SER A 709 16.73 -16.92 47.53
C SER A 709 16.94 -18.40 47.20
N SER A 710 16.22 -18.94 46.21
CA SER A 710 16.40 -20.33 45.72
C SER A 710 17.63 -20.52 44.81
N VAL A 711 18.46 -19.49 44.64
CA VAL A 711 19.75 -19.57 43.92
C VAL A 711 20.93 -19.77 44.91
N ALA A 712 20.68 -19.64 46.22
CA ALA A 712 21.69 -19.69 47.29
C ALA A 712 21.62 -20.98 48.13
N THR A 713 20.90 -21.99 47.64
CA THR A 713 20.63 -23.30 48.28
C THR A 713 20.85 -24.42 47.28
#